data_AF-A0A224XAG3-F1
#
_entry.id   AF-A0A224XAG3-F1
#
_cell.length_a   1.000
_cell.length_b   1.000
_cell.length_c   1.000
_cell.angle_alpha   90.00
_cell.angle_beta   90.00
_cell.angle_gamma   90.00
#
_symmetry.space_group_name_H-M   'P 1'
#
loop_
_entity.id
_entity.type
_entity.pdbx_description
1 polymer ?
#
loop_
_entity_poly.entity_id
_entity_poly.type
_entity_poly.pdbx_seq_one_letter_code
_entity_poly.pdbx_strand_id
1 'polypeptide(L)'
;KSKSAKIVPVVRKGKPEFRRKPMDQVAREGDTVQLECETSLNELIPLPTITWTKDDLRLHSNKTRISPEGTLTISSVTIEDTAKYRCIVESENGRISAQAYLTVNAPPRIIIPPERQLVKSGERVEMRCVAYGNPAPIITWFKNGSSIQPTNKIKLQSQNSLLVITHVDEKDVGLYTCLAQSIHGNAESNGELRVRPDGPRPPTFTTRPYPVIAPVGSSVEFPCQAQGDPHPTLEWTKDGEPLHDSRHKVFPIGSLRLYNISRNDKGTYQCKAANEFGEVIAAAPLIIEDEESNIDDNTIIRAVESAEANVDRAINSTISTLFSKKGSKSPSALMRLFRYPDEIARSAVRAADIYENTLLNIRKHIASGLQINATDDFYYEDLLTLDQLQLIARLSGCMEHQNYNCSDMCFHSKYRTIEGTCNNLEHPYWGASHTGFRRILRPIYENGFSQPVGWNKNRKYNGFSLPSARLVSTTLIRTESITQDEEITHMVMQWGQFLDHDLDHAIPSTTAESWEGLDCKKSCDYSPPCFPMEVPHGDSRVWNRRCMDFIRSSAICGSGVTSVFFNKIQPREQINQLTAFIDGSQVYGFTTNRSILLRDYSSDLGLLRTGIQHPDAKPLLPIAGVQEVDCRRDPTESDIGCFLAGDIRVNEQVSLVAIHTIWLREHNRIAEKLKEINPHWTGEIIFNEARKIVGAEMQHITYKHWLPHILGKKGMERLEKYEGYNPNIDPGISNEFATAALRFGHSLINPTLARLDYNYNSIPEGELPLGKAFFAPWRIVDEGGADALMRGMIATPAKKKMPQENLNMELTERLFTSFHAVSLDLASMNIQRSRDHGIPFYNEYRKYCNLTDAKTFDDLSKEIRDPVVRDKLQQLYGHPGNIDIWVGGILEDQIEGARVGPLFRCLLIDQFKRMRDGDRFWYEYSSTFKPSQLTQIKQSSLAKVLCDNGDNITHITRDVFTLPRLQNPSLVKCEDIPGIDLRFWYECEDCENSLNPREDNGHHFNEEAMEERVEGLEGIVAELQKTVKNLKRRMKVMSGICKDHKGKLRKDGEGWQQDDCT
;
A
#
# COMPACT_ATOMS: atom_id res chain seq x y z
N LYS A 1 -30.98 53.39 -47.00
CA LYS A 1 -31.94 53.21 -45.89
C LYS A 1 -32.53 51.80 -45.97
N SER A 2 -31.95 50.84 -45.24
CA SER A 2 -32.53 49.51 -45.02
C SER A 2 -33.09 49.50 -43.60
N LYS A 3 -34.37 49.15 -43.40
CA LYS A 3 -34.95 48.89 -42.07
C LYS A 3 -35.15 47.38 -41.96
N SER A 4 -34.27 46.75 -41.18
CA SER A 4 -34.36 45.38 -40.69
C SER A 4 -35.58 45.22 -39.78
N ALA A 5 -36.47 44.27 -40.09
CA ALA A 5 -37.50 43.81 -39.17
C ALA A 5 -36.84 42.96 -38.06
N LYS A 6 -36.98 43.39 -36.81
CA LYS A 6 -36.60 42.59 -35.63
C LYS A 6 -37.65 41.49 -35.43
N ILE A 7 -37.24 40.23 -35.56
CA ILE A 7 -37.98 39.09 -35.01
C ILE A 7 -37.75 39.12 -33.49
N VAL A 8 -38.81 39.37 -32.72
CA VAL A 8 -38.80 39.21 -31.26
C VAL A 8 -39.22 37.77 -30.97
N PRO A 9 -38.41 36.94 -30.29
CA PRO A 9 -38.86 35.62 -29.85
C PRO A 9 -39.98 35.82 -28.83
N VAL A 10 -41.14 35.21 -29.08
CA VAL A 10 -42.22 35.17 -28.08
C VAL A 10 -41.73 34.29 -26.93
N VAL A 11 -41.37 34.92 -25.80
CA VAL A 11 -41.02 34.22 -24.57
C VAL A 11 -42.30 33.62 -23.99
N ARG A 12 -42.48 32.31 -24.12
CA ARG A 12 -43.54 31.60 -23.40
C ARG A 12 -43.08 31.39 -21.96
N LYS A 13 -43.68 32.14 -21.03
CA LYS A 13 -43.62 31.83 -19.59
C LYS A 13 -44.82 30.95 -19.26
N GLY A 14 -44.57 29.69 -18.91
CA GLY A 14 -45.61 28.71 -18.60
C GLY A 14 -45.07 27.59 -17.72
N LYS A 15 -45.97 26.83 -17.10
CA LYS A 15 -45.62 25.62 -16.36
C LYS A 15 -45.18 24.54 -17.36
N PRO A 16 -44.14 23.73 -17.08
CA PRO A 16 -43.73 22.63 -17.95
C PRO A 16 -44.87 21.63 -18.12
N GLU A 17 -44.94 21.02 -19.31
CA GLU A 17 -45.88 19.95 -19.65
C GLU A 17 -45.12 18.74 -20.19
N PHE A 18 -45.55 17.53 -19.83
CA PHE A 18 -44.96 16.30 -20.36
C PHE A 18 -45.41 16.07 -21.80
N ARG A 19 -44.44 15.91 -22.71
CA ARG A 19 -44.67 15.40 -24.06
C ARG A 19 -44.66 13.87 -24.05
N ARG A 20 -43.72 13.27 -23.32
CA ARG A 20 -43.68 11.84 -23.03
C ARG A 20 -43.39 11.59 -21.57
N LYS A 21 -44.08 10.62 -20.99
CA LYS A 21 -43.94 10.21 -19.59
C LYS A 21 -43.27 8.84 -19.56
N PRO A 22 -42.50 8.55 -18.50
CA PRO A 22 -41.97 7.22 -18.36
C PRO A 22 -43.11 6.23 -18.12
N MET A 23 -42.93 5.03 -18.63
CA MET A 23 -43.86 3.91 -18.48
C MET A 23 -43.14 2.74 -17.84
N ASP A 24 -43.90 1.91 -17.13
CA ASP A 24 -43.37 0.70 -16.49
C ASP A 24 -42.70 -0.20 -17.53
N GLN A 25 -41.52 -0.71 -17.20
CA GLN A 25 -40.72 -1.55 -18.09
C GLN A 25 -40.26 -2.81 -17.38
N VAL A 26 -40.11 -3.88 -18.16
CA VAL A 26 -39.54 -5.14 -17.72
C VAL A 26 -38.30 -5.40 -18.56
N ALA A 27 -37.16 -5.59 -17.90
CA ALA A 27 -35.87 -5.82 -18.55
C ALA A 27 -35.21 -7.09 -18.01
N ARG A 28 -34.27 -7.67 -18.74
CA ARG A 28 -33.44 -8.78 -18.25
C ARG A 28 -32.18 -8.22 -17.61
N GLU A 29 -31.65 -8.93 -16.64
CA GLU A 29 -30.36 -8.60 -16.04
C GLU A 29 -29.27 -8.48 -17.13
N GLY A 30 -28.53 -7.36 -17.11
CA GLY A 30 -27.54 -7.00 -18.12
C GLY A 30 -28.05 -6.10 -19.25
N ASP A 31 -29.37 -5.93 -19.41
CA ASP A 31 -29.95 -5.05 -20.43
C ASP A 31 -29.65 -3.56 -20.14
N THR A 32 -29.77 -2.73 -21.18
CA THR A 32 -29.80 -1.27 -21.03
C THR A 32 -31.23 -0.76 -21.17
N VAL A 33 -31.72 -0.02 -20.19
CA VAL A 33 -33.11 0.45 -20.09
C VAL A 33 -33.17 1.96 -20.27
N GLN A 34 -34.15 2.44 -21.04
CA GLN A 34 -34.40 3.88 -21.22
C GLN A 34 -35.80 4.26 -20.73
N LEU A 35 -35.88 5.13 -19.72
CA LEU A 35 -37.13 5.70 -19.22
C LEU A 35 -37.28 7.13 -19.76
N GLU A 36 -38.25 7.32 -20.66
CA GLU A 36 -38.49 8.61 -21.32
C GLU A 36 -39.01 9.67 -20.34
N CYS A 37 -38.52 10.89 -20.43
CA CYS A 37 -39.11 12.04 -19.72
C CYS A 37 -38.96 13.32 -20.54
N GLU A 38 -39.64 13.35 -21.68
CA GLU A 38 -39.62 14.49 -22.59
C GLU A 38 -40.62 15.55 -22.16
N THR A 39 -40.17 16.80 -22.08
CA THR A 39 -41.03 17.96 -21.80
C THR A 39 -40.90 19.04 -22.88
N SER A 40 -41.71 20.09 -22.80
CA SER A 40 -41.62 21.26 -23.68
C SER A 40 -40.36 22.13 -23.44
N LEU A 41 -39.20 21.52 -23.15
CA LEU A 41 -37.91 22.15 -22.79
C LEU A 41 -37.57 23.34 -23.69
N ASN A 42 -37.71 23.17 -25.00
CA ASN A 42 -37.26 24.16 -25.99
C ASN A 42 -38.18 25.37 -26.14
N GLU A 43 -39.31 25.42 -25.43
CA GLU A 43 -40.29 26.50 -25.53
C GLU A 43 -40.30 27.43 -24.31
N LEU A 44 -39.59 27.11 -23.23
CA LEU A 44 -39.59 27.86 -21.97
C LEU A 44 -38.24 28.53 -21.69
N ILE A 45 -38.25 29.76 -21.17
CA ILE A 45 -37.05 30.53 -20.78
C ILE A 45 -37.28 31.13 -19.38
N PRO A 46 -36.46 30.77 -18.35
CA PRO A 46 -35.33 29.84 -18.40
C PRO A 46 -35.75 28.37 -18.58
N LEU A 47 -34.82 27.54 -19.09
CA LEU A 47 -35.07 26.11 -19.29
C LEU A 47 -35.36 25.42 -17.94
N PRO A 48 -36.39 24.54 -17.86
CA PRO A 48 -36.70 23.82 -16.63
C PRO A 48 -35.62 22.77 -16.32
N THR A 49 -35.37 22.52 -15.03
CA THR A 49 -34.44 21.50 -14.56
C THR A 49 -35.12 20.14 -14.46
N ILE A 50 -34.51 19.11 -15.05
CA ILE A 50 -34.99 17.72 -14.97
C ILE A 50 -34.13 16.95 -13.98
N THR A 51 -34.78 16.25 -13.05
CA THR A 51 -34.13 15.39 -12.06
C THR A 51 -34.85 14.05 -11.99
N TRP A 52 -34.09 13.00 -11.72
CA TRP A 52 -34.61 11.65 -11.54
C TRP A 52 -34.29 11.13 -10.14
N THR A 53 -35.23 10.38 -9.57
CA THR A 53 -35.05 9.67 -8.29
C THR A 53 -35.39 8.19 -8.45
N LYS A 54 -34.68 7.33 -7.72
CA LYS A 54 -34.97 5.90 -7.56
C LYS A 54 -35.48 5.67 -6.15
N ASP A 55 -36.70 5.13 -6.01
CA ASP A 55 -37.39 4.96 -4.72
C ASP A 55 -37.33 6.21 -3.83
N ASP A 56 -37.57 7.37 -4.45
CA ASP A 56 -37.57 8.69 -3.83
C ASP A 56 -36.22 9.19 -3.30
N LEU A 57 -35.13 8.44 -3.55
CA LEU A 57 -33.75 8.87 -3.32
C LEU A 57 -33.11 9.42 -4.60
N ARG A 58 -32.18 10.37 -4.44
CA ARG A 58 -31.44 10.95 -5.57
C ARG A 58 -30.58 9.86 -6.23
N LEU A 59 -30.52 9.85 -7.56
CA LEU A 59 -29.64 8.93 -8.29
C LEU A 59 -28.17 9.25 -7.97
N HIS A 60 -27.42 8.26 -7.47
CA HIS A 60 -26.02 8.37 -7.07
C HIS A 60 -25.10 7.39 -7.84
N SER A 61 -25.49 6.91 -9.03
CA SER A 61 -24.82 5.78 -9.69
C SER A 61 -24.21 6.11 -11.05
N ASN A 62 -23.00 5.61 -11.29
CA ASN A 62 -22.24 5.75 -12.54
C ASN A 62 -22.88 5.00 -13.73
N LYS A 63 -23.87 4.13 -13.48
CA LYS A 63 -24.60 3.37 -14.50
C LYS A 63 -25.79 4.12 -15.12
N THR A 64 -26.11 5.31 -14.62
CA THR A 64 -27.25 6.11 -15.08
C THR A 64 -26.82 7.38 -15.80
N ARG A 65 -27.40 7.66 -16.97
CA ARG A 65 -27.17 8.87 -17.75
C ARG A 65 -28.50 9.51 -18.14
N ILE A 66 -28.64 10.82 -17.97
CA ILE A 66 -29.83 11.58 -18.37
C ILE A 66 -29.50 12.34 -19.66
N SER A 67 -30.30 12.16 -20.71
CA SER A 67 -30.13 12.92 -21.97
C SER A 67 -30.61 14.37 -21.81
N PRO A 68 -30.20 15.30 -22.70
CA PRO A 68 -30.69 16.68 -22.70
C PRO A 68 -32.23 16.81 -22.76
N GLU A 69 -32.90 15.86 -23.40
CA GLU A 69 -34.35 15.78 -23.53
C GLU A 69 -35.04 15.22 -22.25
N GLY A 70 -34.26 14.74 -21.29
CA GLY A 70 -34.73 14.25 -19.99
C GLY A 70 -34.80 12.73 -19.84
N THR A 71 -34.46 11.95 -20.88
CA THR A 71 -34.55 10.48 -20.87
C THR A 71 -33.44 9.87 -20.00
N LEU A 72 -33.82 9.02 -19.04
CA LEU A 72 -32.91 8.30 -18.16
C LEU A 72 -32.52 6.97 -18.81
N THR A 73 -31.22 6.79 -19.10
CA THR A 73 -30.63 5.53 -19.52
C THR A 73 -29.95 4.85 -18.33
N ILE A 74 -30.29 3.58 -18.07
CA ILE A 74 -29.71 2.73 -17.03
C ILE A 74 -29.00 1.58 -17.75
N SER A 75 -27.67 1.53 -17.68
CA SER A 75 -26.87 0.52 -18.38
C SER A 75 -26.65 -0.71 -17.50
N SER A 76 -26.68 -1.90 -18.11
CA SER A 76 -26.41 -3.19 -17.45
C SER A 76 -27.20 -3.38 -16.15
N VAL A 77 -28.53 -3.35 -16.27
CA VAL A 77 -29.44 -3.39 -15.12
C VAL A 77 -29.28 -4.67 -14.30
N THR A 78 -29.32 -4.56 -12.97
CA THR A 78 -29.33 -5.72 -12.05
C THR A 78 -30.66 -5.81 -11.30
N ILE A 79 -30.93 -6.90 -10.58
CA ILE A 79 -32.18 -7.03 -9.78
C ILE A 79 -32.35 -5.85 -8.81
N GLU A 80 -31.27 -5.31 -8.27
CA GLU A 80 -31.28 -4.13 -7.40
C GLU A 80 -31.80 -2.87 -8.10
N ASP A 81 -31.82 -2.83 -9.43
CA ASP A 81 -32.42 -1.75 -10.22
C ASP A 81 -33.92 -1.86 -10.39
N THR A 82 -34.54 -2.93 -9.89
CA THR A 82 -35.98 -3.04 -9.74
C THR A 82 -36.47 -2.03 -8.72
N ALA A 83 -37.07 -0.95 -9.20
CA ALA A 83 -37.41 0.20 -8.36
C ALA A 83 -38.42 1.11 -9.05
N LYS A 84 -38.99 2.03 -8.25
CA LYS A 84 -39.80 3.12 -8.77
C LYS A 84 -38.91 4.29 -9.16
N TYR A 85 -38.83 4.59 -10.45
CA TYR A 85 -38.13 5.75 -10.98
C TYR A 85 -39.11 6.90 -11.17
N ARG A 86 -38.77 8.08 -10.65
CA ARG A 86 -39.58 9.28 -10.78
C ARG A 86 -38.79 10.39 -11.45
N CYS A 87 -39.32 10.89 -12.56
CA CYS A 87 -38.85 12.10 -13.19
C CYS A 87 -39.57 13.31 -12.58
N ILE A 88 -38.81 14.33 -12.24
CA ILE A 88 -39.25 15.59 -11.67
C ILE A 88 -38.72 16.73 -12.53
N VAL A 89 -39.62 17.56 -13.04
CA VAL A 89 -39.29 18.72 -13.88
C VAL A 89 -39.75 19.97 -13.18
N GLU A 90 -38.83 20.91 -12.97
CA GLU A 90 -39.03 22.11 -12.16
C GLU A 90 -38.67 23.37 -12.95
N SER A 91 -39.54 24.38 -12.87
CA SER A 91 -39.37 25.70 -13.47
C SER A 91 -39.79 26.78 -12.48
N GLU A 92 -39.48 28.05 -12.77
CA GLU A 92 -39.96 29.20 -11.97
C GLU A 92 -41.49 29.26 -11.82
N ASN A 93 -42.25 28.66 -12.75
CA ASN A 93 -43.72 28.70 -12.81
C ASN A 93 -44.39 27.40 -12.37
N GLY A 94 -43.62 26.42 -11.86
CA GLY A 94 -44.15 25.22 -11.24
C GLY A 94 -43.38 23.94 -11.54
N ARG A 95 -43.76 22.88 -10.80
CA ARG A 95 -43.17 21.55 -10.82
C ARG A 95 -44.18 20.51 -11.32
N ILE A 96 -43.72 19.58 -12.16
CA ILE A 96 -44.45 18.39 -12.60
C ILE A 96 -43.61 17.15 -12.34
N SER A 97 -44.25 15.99 -12.14
CA SER A 97 -43.55 14.72 -11.98
C SER A 97 -44.32 13.57 -12.60
N ALA A 98 -43.61 12.58 -13.09
CA ALA A 98 -44.15 11.31 -13.59
C ALA A 98 -43.25 10.16 -13.11
N GLN A 99 -43.81 8.97 -12.97
CA GLN A 99 -43.08 7.82 -12.44
C GLN A 99 -43.35 6.57 -13.26
N ALA A 100 -42.38 5.65 -13.25
CA ALA A 100 -42.46 4.32 -13.81
C ALA A 100 -41.77 3.32 -12.88
N TYR A 101 -42.24 2.09 -12.88
CA TYR A 101 -41.62 0.97 -12.20
C TYR A 101 -40.79 0.15 -13.19
N LEU A 102 -39.50 0.00 -12.92
CA LEU A 102 -38.65 -0.92 -13.66
C LEU A 102 -38.63 -2.25 -12.90
N THR A 103 -38.89 -3.35 -13.60
CA THR A 103 -38.71 -4.71 -13.08
C THR A 103 -37.57 -5.39 -13.83
N VAL A 104 -36.53 -5.82 -13.13
CA VAL A 104 -35.40 -6.54 -13.73
C VAL A 104 -35.52 -8.02 -13.42
N ASN A 105 -35.76 -8.81 -14.46
CA ASN A 105 -35.87 -10.26 -14.38
C ASN A 105 -34.49 -10.90 -14.46
N ALA A 106 -34.22 -11.88 -13.61
CA ALA A 106 -32.97 -12.62 -13.61
C ALA A 106 -33.21 -14.13 -13.46
N PRO A 107 -32.42 -14.97 -14.15
CA PRO A 107 -32.50 -16.42 -14.00
C PRO A 107 -32.06 -16.85 -12.60
N PRO A 108 -32.48 -18.04 -12.13
CA PRO A 108 -32.06 -18.55 -10.82
C PRO A 108 -30.55 -18.77 -10.76
N ARG A 109 -29.92 -18.43 -9.62
CA ARG A 109 -28.53 -18.77 -9.31
C ARG A 109 -28.42 -19.23 -7.87
N ILE A 110 -27.89 -20.43 -7.64
CA ILE A 110 -27.63 -20.94 -6.28
C ILE A 110 -26.39 -20.22 -5.74
N ILE A 111 -26.56 -19.53 -4.62
CA ILE A 111 -25.50 -18.75 -3.94
C ILE A 111 -24.94 -19.48 -2.71
N ILE A 112 -25.72 -20.37 -2.10
CA ILE A 112 -25.25 -21.26 -1.04
C ILE A 112 -25.58 -22.69 -1.48
N PRO A 113 -24.60 -23.49 -1.91
CA PRO A 113 -24.83 -24.88 -2.29
C PRO A 113 -24.85 -25.83 -1.08
N PRO A 114 -25.51 -27.00 -1.16
CA PRO A 114 -25.42 -28.02 -0.13
C PRO A 114 -24.00 -28.59 -0.02
N GLU A 115 -23.51 -28.72 1.21
CA GLU A 115 -22.19 -29.27 1.50
C GLU A 115 -22.19 -30.81 1.59
N ARG A 116 -21.01 -31.42 1.43
CA ARG A 116 -20.80 -32.86 1.69
C ARG A 116 -20.71 -33.12 3.19
N GLN A 117 -21.42 -34.13 3.69
CA GLN A 117 -21.49 -34.45 5.12
C GLN A 117 -21.24 -35.95 5.38
N LEU A 118 -20.45 -36.25 6.41
CA LEU A 118 -20.13 -37.60 6.87
C LEU A 118 -20.56 -37.77 8.33
N VAL A 119 -21.69 -38.45 8.55
CA VAL A 119 -22.39 -38.48 9.85
C VAL A 119 -22.54 -39.89 10.41
N LYS A 120 -22.87 -40.01 11.69
CA LYS A 120 -23.15 -41.31 12.31
C LYS A 120 -24.62 -41.68 12.12
N SER A 121 -24.91 -42.98 12.00
CA SER A 121 -26.29 -43.48 12.01
C SER A 121 -27.01 -43.01 13.28
N GLY A 122 -28.16 -42.37 13.12
CA GLY A 122 -29.03 -41.80 14.16
C GLY A 122 -28.97 -40.28 14.27
N GLU A 123 -27.97 -39.60 13.68
CA GLU A 123 -27.79 -38.15 13.83
C GLU A 123 -28.74 -37.34 12.94
N ARG A 124 -29.06 -36.11 13.37
CA ARG A 124 -29.82 -35.13 12.57
C ARG A 124 -28.89 -34.44 11.59
N VAL A 125 -29.31 -34.32 10.33
CA VAL A 125 -28.58 -33.66 9.25
C VAL A 125 -29.38 -32.50 8.69
N GLU A 126 -28.66 -31.41 8.38
CA GLU A 126 -29.21 -30.22 7.75
C GLU A 126 -28.42 -29.86 6.50
N MET A 127 -29.10 -29.73 5.36
CA MET A 127 -28.52 -29.33 4.08
C MET A 127 -29.17 -28.02 3.63
N ARG A 128 -28.35 -26.99 3.43
CA ARG A 128 -28.79 -25.66 3.01
C ARG A 128 -28.63 -25.50 1.51
N CYS A 129 -29.61 -24.86 0.89
CA CYS A 129 -29.56 -24.38 -0.47
C CYS A 129 -30.29 -23.06 -0.60
N VAL A 130 -29.56 -21.99 -0.89
CA VAL A 130 -30.13 -20.65 -1.09
C VAL A 130 -29.87 -20.23 -2.52
N ALA A 131 -30.92 -19.78 -3.21
CA ALA A 131 -30.83 -19.27 -4.57
C ALA A 131 -31.41 -17.86 -4.69
N TYR A 132 -30.86 -17.12 -5.65
CA TYR A 132 -31.22 -15.75 -6.01
C TYR A 132 -31.87 -15.75 -7.40
N GLY A 133 -32.78 -14.82 -7.68
CA GLY A 133 -33.45 -14.68 -8.99
C GLY A 133 -34.72 -13.84 -8.88
N ASN A 134 -35.20 -13.32 -10.02
CA ASN A 134 -36.43 -12.53 -10.08
C ASN A 134 -37.25 -12.94 -11.31
N PRO A 135 -38.45 -13.55 -11.16
CA PRO A 135 -39.13 -13.90 -9.91
C PRO A 135 -38.33 -14.87 -9.03
N ALA A 136 -38.52 -14.77 -7.71
CA ALA A 136 -37.83 -15.59 -6.72
C ALA A 136 -37.93 -17.09 -7.07
N PRO A 137 -36.80 -17.82 -7.17
CA PRO A 137 -36.82 -19.20 -7.59
C PRO A 137 -37.40 -20.11 -6.51
N ILE A 138 -38.16 -21.11 -6.93
CA ILE A 138 -38.69 -22.16 -6.07
C ILE A 138 -37.60 -23.24 -5.93
N ILE A 139 -37.25 -23.57 -4.68
CA ILE A 139 -36.31 -24.63 -4.39
C ILE A 139 -37.03 -25.98 -4.30
N THR A 140 -36.51 -26.96 -5.03
CA THR A 140 -36.92 -28.37 -4.96
C THR A 140 -35.70 -29.25 -4.71
N TRP A 141 -35.85 -30.25 -3.84
CA TRP A 141 -34.76 -31.19 -3.55
C TRP A 141 -34.99 -32.55 -4.18
N PHE A 142 -33.90 -33.17 -4.61
CA PHE A 142 -33.86 -34.52 -5.13
C PHE A 142 -32.82 -35.32 -4.35
N LYS A 143 -33.05 -36.61 -4.21
CA LYS A 143 -32.07 -37.57 -3.70
C LYS A 143 -31.84 -38.63 -4.75
N ASN A 144 -30.60 -38.78 -5.19
CA ASN A 144 -30.21 -39.72 -6.25
C ASN A 144 -31.14 -39.61 -7.48
N GLY A 145 -31.47 -38.37 -7.88
CA GLY A 145 -32.36 -38.08 -9.02
C GLY A 145 -33.87 -38.19 -8.75
N SER A 146 -34.31 -38.66 -7.58
CA SER A 146 -35.74 -38.75 -7.22
C SER A 146 -36.20 -37.55 -6.40
N SER A 147 -37.34 -36.92 -6.74
CA SER A 147 -37.87 -35.76 -6.00
C SER A 147 -38.21 -36.14 -4.56
N ILE A 148 -37.75 -35.33 -3.61
CA ILE A 148 -37.95 -35.55 -2.18
C ILE A 148 -39.27 -34.91 -1.77
N GLN A 149 -40.15 -35.72 -1.18
CA GLN A 149 -41.39 -35.25 -0.57
C GLN A 149 -41.23 -35.17 0.95
N PRO A 150 -41.78 -34.14 1.63
CA PRO A 150 -41.74 -34.04 3.09
C PRO A 150 -42.38 -35.26 3.78
N THR A 151 -41.73 -35.77 4.82
CA THR A 151 -42.21 -36.88 5.65
C THR A 151 -41.97 -36.58 7.14
N ASN A 152 -42.36 -37.50 8.04
CA ASN A 152 -42.03 -37.38 9.46
C ASN A 152 -40.50 -37.35 9.73
N LYS A 153 -39.71 -37.93 8.82
CA LYS A 153 -38.24 -38.03 8.91
C LYS A 153 -37.53 -36.89 8.17
N ILE A 154 -38.02 -36.49 7.00
CA ILE A 154 -37.43 -35.43 6.15
C ILE A 154 -38.33 -34.21 6.16
N LYS A 155 -37.83 -33.08 6.65
CA LYS A 155 -38.53 -31.80 6.69
C LYS A 155 -37.89 -30.82 5.71
N LEU A 156 -38.71 -30.17 4.89
CA LEU A 156 -38.30 -29.02 4.08
C LEU A 156 -38.76 -27.76 4.82
N GLN A 157 -37.81 -26.89 5.15
CA GLN A 157 -38.01 -25.69 5.95
C GLN A 157 -37.54 -24.46 5.18
N SER A 158 -37.98 -23.27 5.63
CA SER A 158 -37.55 -21.99 5.06
C SER A 158 -37.79 -21.89 3.54
N GLN A 159 -39.03 -22.11 3.09
CA GLN A 159 -39.39 -22.14 1.66
C GLN A 159 -38.54 -23.15 0.87
N ASN A 160 -38.33 -24.33 1.48
CA ASN A 160 -37.50 -25.43 0.98
C ASN A 160 -36.01 -25.12 0.85
N SER A 161 -35.50 -23.97 1.31
CA SER A 161 -34.06 -23.68 1.31
C SER A 161 -33.25 -24.49 2.33
N LEU A 162 -33.92 -25.17 3.27
CA LEU A 162 -33.29 -26.04 4.26
C LEU A 162 -33.95 -27.42 4.25
N LEU A 163 -33.17 -28.45 3.90
CA LEU A 163 -33.57 -29.85 4.02
C LEU A 163 -33.03 -30.42 5.33
N VAL A 164 -33.91 -30.93 6.18
CA VAL A 164 -33.56 -31.51 7.48
C VAL A 164 -33.95 -32.98 7.53
N ILE A 165 -32.99 -33.87 7.78
CA ILE A 165 -33.21 -35.29 8.06
C ILE A 165 -33.07 -35.49 9.57
N THR A 166 -34.12 -35.92 10.25
CA THR A 166 -34.12 -35.90 11.73
C THR A 166 -33.24 -36.97 12.36
N HIS A 167 -33.12 -38.15 11.74
CA HIS A 167 -32.26 -39.25 12.21
C HIS A 167 -31.76 -40.04 10.99
N VAL A 168 -30.48 -39.94 10.66
CA VAL A 168 -29.88 -40.53 9.44
C VAL A 168 -29.66 -42.04 9.60
N ASP A 169 -29.98 -42.83 8.59
CA ASP A 169 -29.56 -44.24 8.51
C ASP A 169 -28.92 -44.56 7.14
N GLU A 170 -28.48 -45.80 6.94
CA GLU A 170 -27.86 -46.24 5.69
C GLU A 170 -28.73 -45.99 4.44
N LYS A 171 -30.06 -45.99 4.59
CA LYS A 171 -30.96 -45.71 3.46
C LYS A 171 -30.96 -44.23 3.09
N ASP A 172 -30.49 -43.34 3.96
CA ASP A 172 -30.37 -41.90 3.72
C ASP A 172 -29.11 -41.49 2.97
N VAL A 173 -28.11 -42.38 2.87
CA VAL A 173 -26.89 -42.15 2.09
C VAL A 173 -27.23 -41.88 0.62
N GLY A 174 -26.59 -40.86 0.04
CA GLY A 174 -26.81 -40.49 -1.34
C GLY A 174 -26.42 -39.06 -1.69
N LEU A 175 -26.59 -38.74 -2.97
CA LEU A 175 -26.40 -37.40 -3.52
C LEU A 175 -27.72 -36.61 -3.43
N TYR A 176 -27.69 -35.50 -2.70
CA TYR A 176 -28.81 -34.59 -2.56
C TYR A 176 -28.61 -33.40 -3.50
N THR A 177 -29.52 -33.25 -4.47
CA THR A 177 -29.51 -32.18 -5.47
C THR A 177 -30.54 -31.13 -5.08
N CYS A 178 -30.10 -29.88 -4.97
CA CYS A 178 -30.99 -28.74 -4.90
C CYS A 178 -31.19 -28.16 -6.30
N LEU A 179 -32.45 -28.00 -6.72
CA LEU A 179 -32.85 -27.35 -7.95
C LEU A 179 -33.60 -26.06 -7.62
N ALA A 180 -33.06 -24.93 -8.05
CA ALA A 180 -33.69 -23.62 -8.00
C ALA A 180 -34.33 -23.33 -9.35
N GLN A 181 -35.66 -23.17 -9.40
CA GLN A 181 -36.39 -22.99 -10.64
C GLN A 181 -37.23 -21.71 -10.63
N SER A 182 -37.13 -20.91 -11.69
CA SER A 182 -38.06 -19.82 -11.95
C SER A 182 -38.56 -19.91 -13.40
N ILE A 183 -39.45 -19.00 -13.79
CA ILE A 183 -39.92 -18.89 -15.17
C ILE A 183 -38.80 -18.51 -16.17
N HIS A 184 -37.62 -18.10 -15.67
CA HIS A 184 -36.48 -17.64 -16.48
C HIS A 184 -35.31 -18.63 -16.54
N GLY A 185 -35.43 -19.81 -15.90
CA GLY A 185 -34.42 -20.86 -16.00
C GLY A 185 -34.36 -21.73 -14.76
N ASN A 186 -33.30 -22.53 -14.68
CA ASN A 186 -32.99 -23.39 -13.55
C ASN A 186 -31.50 -23.30 -13.18
N ALA A 187 -31.20 -23.52 -11.91
CA ALA A 187 -29.85 -23.73 -11.42
C ALA A 187 -29.86 -24.93 -10.46
N GLU A 188 -28.85 -25.78 -10.53
CA GLU A 188 -28.73 -26.95 -9.66
C GLU A 188 -27.35 -27.06 -9.00
N SER A 189 -27.33 -27.65 -7.80
CA SER A 189 -26.10 -27.95 -7.07
C SER A 189 -26.28 -29.16 -6.15
N ASN A 190 -25.18 -29.86 -5.83
CA ASN A 190 -25.20 -31.17 -5.18
C ASN A 190 -24.40 -31.23 -3.87
N GLY A 191 -24.92 -31.94 -2.88
CA GLY A 191 -24.23 -32.31 -1.63
C GLY A 191 -24.36 -33.80 -1.35
N GLU A 192 -23.28 -34.46 -0.90
CA GLU A 192 -23.26 -35.91 -0.67
C GLU A 192 -23.36 -36.23 0.83
N LEU A 193 -24.27 -37.13 1.22
CA LEU A 193 -24.37 -37.66 2.58
C LEU A 193 -23.79 -39.07 2.65
N ARG A 194 -22.85 -39.30 3.57
CA ARG A 194 -22.28 -40.62 3.87
C ARG A 194 -22.41 -40.98 5.36
N VAL A 195 -22.45 -42.27 5.65
CA VAL A 195 -22.42 -42.81 7.02
C VAL A 195 -21.09 -43.55 7.27
N ARG A 196 -20.50 -43.41 8.46
CA ARG A 196 -19.21 -44.06 8.82
C ARG A 196 -19.39 -45.54 9.23
N PRO A 197 -18.53 -46.49 8.80
CA PRO A 197 -18.54 -47.88 9.29
C PRO A 197 -17.73 -48.06 10.60
N ASP A 198 -18.21 -48.90 11.54
CA ASP A 198 -17.58 -49.21 12.84
C ASP A 198 -16.71 -50.48 12.80
N GLY A 199 -15.49 -50.41 13.35
CA GLY A 199 -14.56 -51.51 13.65
C GLY A 199 -13.72 -51.19 14.92
N PRO A 200 -12.82 -52.10 15.39
CA PRO A 200 -12.05 -51.89 16.64
C PRO A 200 -11.10 -50.70 16.53
N ARG A 201 -10.95 -49.92 17.62
CA ARG A 201 -10.41 -48.56 17.58
C ARG A 201 -9.46 -48.26 18.75
N PRO A 202 -8.28 -47.66 18.50
CA PRO A 202 -7.47 -47.07 19.57
C PRO A 202 -8.21 -45.89 20.22
N PRO A 203 -7.82 -45.47 21.44
CA PRO A 203 -8.53 -44.43 22.16
C PRO A 203 -8.45 -43.11 21.41
N THR A 204 -9.58 -42.45 21.27
CA THR A 204 -9.69 -41.12 20.71
C THR A 204 -10.57 -40.30 21.63
N PHE A 205 -10.14 -39.09 21.99
CA PHE A 205 -10.98 -38.20 22.79
C PHE A 205 -12.23 -37.84 21.99
N THR A 206 -13.40 -38.17 22.53
CA THR A 206 -14.69 -37.64 22.07
C THR A 206 -14.92 -36.22 22.61
N THR A 207 -14.42 -35.96 23.81
CA THR A 207 -14.40 -34.62 24.40
C THR A 207 -13.03 -34.39 25.01
N ARG A 208 -12.30 -33.42 24.48
CA ARG A 208 -11.00 -32.99 25.02
C ARG A 208 -11.23 -31.93 26.10
N PRO A 209 -10.37 -31.88 27.12
CA PRO A 209 -10.41 -30.77 28.05
C PRO A 209 -10.00 -29.48 27.33
N TYR A 210 -10.63 -28.39 27.73
CA TYR A 210 -10.36 -27.05 27.25
C TYR A 210 -9.96 -26.15 28.42
N PRO A 211 -9.22 -25.05 28.17
CA PRO A 211 -8.87 -24.09 29.21
C PRO A 211 -10.10 -23.66 30.02
N VAL A 212 -10.01 -23.74 31.35
CA VAL A 212 -11.07 -23.26 32.25
C VAL A 212 -10.57 -22.04 32.98
N ILE A 213 -11.38 -21.00 32.96
CA ILE A 213 -11.15 -19.74 33.65
C ILE A 213 -12.25 -19.62 34.72
N ALA A 214 -11.90 -19.49 36.00
CA ALA A 214 -12.90 -19.42 37.07
C ALA A 214 -12.37 -18.77 38.36
N PRO A 215 -13.23 -18.09 39.16
CA PRO A 215 -12.79 -17.37 40.34
C PRO A 215 -12.47 -18.29 41.52
N VAL A 216 -11.66 -17.80 42.47
CA VAL A 216 -11.37 -18.50 43.74
C VAL A 216 -12.67 -18.86 44.46
N GLY A 217 -12.73 -20.07 45.00
CA GLY A 217 -13.89 -20.62 45.71
C GLY A 217 -14.95 -21.27 44.82
N SER A 218 -14.85 -21.09 43.49
CA SER A 218 -15.74 -21.77 42.55
C SER A 218 -15.42 -23.27 42.40
N SER A 219 -16.30 -24.00 41.73
CA SER A 219 -16.05 -25.40 41.38
C SER A 219 -16.02 -25.53 39.86
N VAL A 220 -14.93 -26.06 39.32
CA VAL A 220 -14.67 -26.16 37.88
C VAL A 220 -14.71 -27.59 37.41
N GLU A 221 -15.12 -27.81 36.17
CA GLU A 221 -15.12 -29.14 35.55
C GLU A 221 -14.34 -29.12 34.24
N PHE A 222 -13.33 -29.97 34.14
CA PHE A 222 -12.65 -30.28 32.90
C PHE A 222 -13.30 -31.49 32.26
N PRO A 223 -13.95 -31.35 31.10
CA PRO A 223 -14.53 -32.49 30.44
C PRO A 223 -13.42 -33.33 29.82
N CYS A 224 -13.49 -34.64 30.03
CA CYS A 224 -12.65 -35.58 29.30
C CYS A 224 -13.45 -36.83 29.05
N GLN A 225 -13.65 -37.16 27.79
CA GLN A 225 -14.31 -38.37 27.37
C GLN A 225 -13.51 -38.97 26.22
N ALA A 226 -13.31 -40.28 26.24
CA ALA A 226 -12.65 -40.98 25.15
C ALA A 226 -13.47 -42.20 24.75
N GLN A 227 -13.44 -42.47 23.45
CA GLN A 227 -13.98 -43.69 22.86
C GLN A 227 -12.82 -44.51 22.31
N GLY A 228 -12.99 -45.81 22.32
CA GLY A 228 -12.07 -46.80 21.81
C GLY A 228 -12.78 -48.13 21.92
N ASP A 229 -12.33 -49.11 21.18
CA ASP A 229 -12.91 -50.44 21.20
C ASP A 229 -11.75 -51.45 21.26
N PRO A 230 -11.43 -52.01 22.44
CA PRO A 230 -12.15 -51.89 23.72
C PRO A 230 -12.16 -50.49 24.36
N HIS A 231 -13.16 -50.23 25.22
CA HIS A 231 -13.33 -48.94 25.89
C HIS A 231 -12.07 -48.52 26.69
N PRO A 232 -11.58 -47.28 26.51
CA PRO A 232 -10.34 -46.84 27.14
C PRO A 232 -10.52 -46.46 28.61
N THR A 233 -9.46 -46.68 29.41
CA THR A 233 -9.33 -46.14 30.77
C THR A 233 -8.91 -44.68 30.73
N LEU A 234 -9.36 -43.88 31.71
CA LEU A 234 -9.07 -42.44 31.80
C LEU A 234 -8.35 -42.10 33.11
N GLU A 235 -7.25 -41.37 33.00
CA GLU A 235 -6.42 -40.92 34.13
C GLU A 235 -6.13 -39.42 34.03
N TRP A 236 -6.04 -38.74 35.18
CA TRP A 236 -5.80 -37.31 35.27
C TRP A 236 -4.54 -37.00 36.07
N THR A 237 -3.77 -36.02 35.59
CA THR A 237 -2.58 -35.46 36.26
C THR A 237 -2.65 -33.94 36.27
N LYS A 238 -1.95 -33.30 37.22
CA LYS A 238 -1.73 -31.86 37.26
C LYS A 238 -0.23 -31.59 37.20
N ASP A 239 0.19 -30.80 36.21
CA ASP A 239 1.60 -30.42 36.00
C ASP A 239 2.55 -31.63 35.96
N GLY A 240 2.08 -32.76 35.42
CA GLY A 240 2.83 -34.01 35.29
C GLY A 240 2.72 -34.97 36.48
N GLU A 241 2.16 -34.55 37.61
CA GLU A 241 2.02 -35.37 38.83
C GLU A 241 0.58 -35.91 39.02
N PRO A 242 0.40 -37.10 39.64
CA PRO A 242 -0.92 -37.63 39.96
C PRO A 242 -1.73 -36.69 40.87
N LEU A 243 -3.05 -36.65 40.68
CA LEU A 243 -3.93 -35.85 41.52
C LEU A 243 -4.05 -36.47 42.93
N HIS A 244 -3.50 -35.80 43.95
CA HIS A 244 -3.52 -36.26 45.35
C HIS A 244 -4.56 -35.53 46.24
N ASP A 245 -5.34 -34.61 45.68
CA ASP A 245 -6.20 -33.69 46.45
C ASP A 245 -7.58 -34.29 46.81
N SER A 246 -8.05 -34.21 48.06
CA SER A 246 -9.41 -34.65 48.42
C SER A 246 -10.55 -33.83 47.78
N ARG A 247 -10.26 -32.68 47.15
CA ARG A 247 -11.23 -31.77 46.52
C ARG A 247 -11.53 -32.06 45.05
N HIS A 248 -10.92 -33.10 44.47
CA HIS A 248 -11.19 -33.50 43.09
C HIS A 248 -12.11 -34.72 43.00
N LYS A 249 -12.95 -34.77 41.97
CA LYS A 249 -13.82 -35.91 41.67
C LYS A 249 -13.82 -36.17 40.17
N VAL A 250 -13.40 -37.37 39.77
CA VAL A 250 -13.54 -37.85 38.39
C VAL A 250 -14.91 -38.53 38.25
N PHE A 251 -15.73 -38.04 37.32
CA PHE A 251 -17.06 -38.59 37.06
C PHE A 251 -17.00 -39.83 36.17
N PRO A 252 -18.05 -40.69 36.17
CA PRO A 252 -18.05 -41.95 35.41
C PRO A 252 -17.79 -41.82 33.90
N ILE A 253 -18.05 -40.63 33.34
CA ILE A 253 -17.79 -40.32 31.92
C ILE A 253 -16.37 -39.79 31.66
N GLY A 254 -15.54 -39.61 32.70
CA GLY A 254 -14.14 -39.19 32.60
C GLY A 254 -13.85 -37.74 32.94
N SER A 255 -14.88 -36.88 33.05
CA SER A 255 -14.70 -35.47 33.42
C SER A 255 -14.16 -35.32 34.84
N LEU A 256 -13.20 -34.43 35.02
CA LEU A 256 -12.64 -34.07 36.32
C LEU A 256 -13.34 -32.81 36.85
N ARG A 257 -13.95 -32.87 38.03
CA ARG A 257 -14.44 -31.68 38.74
C ARG A 257 -13.58 -31.40 39.96
N LEU A 258 -13.18 -30.14 40.11
CA LEU A 258 -12.47 -29.61 41.27
C LEU A 258 -13.42 -28.71 42.04
N TYR A 259 -13.54 -28.92 43.35
CA TYR A 259 -14.41 -28.12 44.21
C TYR A 259 -13.62 -27.10 45.00
N ASN A 260 -14.20 -25.91 45.19
CA ASN A 260 -13.65 -24.85 46.02
C ASN A 260 -12.19 -24.52 45.67
N ILE A 261 -11.95 -24.13 44.42
CA ILE A 261 -10.59 -23.91 43.89
C ILE A 261 -9.88 -22.74 44.59
N SER A 262 -8.57 -22.84 44.77
CA SER A 262 -7.68 -21.87 45.42
C SER A 262 -6.53 -21.50 44.49
N ARG A 263 -5.80 -20.42 44.76
CA ARG A 263 -4.66 -19.97 43.92
C ARG A 263 -3.64 -21.08 43.61
N ASN A 264 -3.44 -22.01 44.53
CA ASN A 264 -2.52 -23.14 44.37
C ASN A 264 -3.02 -24.21 43.39
N ASP A 265 -4.29 -24.15 42.98
CA ASP A 265 -4.90 -25.06 42.01
C ASP A 265 -4.62 -24.64 40.56
N LYS A 266 -4.08 -23.43 40.33
CA LYS A 266 -3.54 -23.03 39.03
C LYS A 266 -2.51 -24.07 38.56
N GLY A 267 -2.61 -24.45 37.29
CA GLY A 267 -1.76 -25.50 36.71
C GLY A 267 -2.38 -26.09 35.45
N THR A 268 -1.62 -26.98 34.79
CA THR A 268 -2.05 -27.68 33.59
C THR A 268 -2.62 -29.04 33.96
N TYR A 269 -3.91 -29.26 33.71
CA TYR A 269 -4.60 -30.51 33.96
C TYR A 269 -4.60 -31.35 32.69
N GLN A 270 -4.09 -32.58 32.79
CA GLN A 270 -3.87 -33.46 31.66
C GLN A 270 -4.65 -34.76 31.83
N CYS A 271 -5.50 -35.05 30.86
CA CYS A 271 -6.24 -36.30 30.75
C CYS A 271 -5.52 -37.27 29.81
N LYS A 272 -5.32 -38.51 30.24
CA LYS A 272 -4.76 -39.61 29.46
C LYS A 272 -5.83 -40.68 29.24
N ALA A 273 -6.05 -41.08 27.99
CA ALA A 273 -6.93 -42.19 27.62
C ALA A 273 -6.12 -43.34 27.01
N ALA A 274 -6.29 -44.57 27.52
CA ALA A 274 -5.51 -45.73 27.06
C ALA A 274 -6.38 -46.98 26.90
N ASN A 275 -6.12 -47.78 25.86
CA ASN A 275 -6.57 -49.16 25.72
C ASN A 275 -5.42 -50.01 25.13
N GLU A 276 -5.66 -51.30 24.89
CA GLU A 276 -4.63 -52.22 24.37
C GLU A 276 -4.08 -51.87 22.97
N PHE A 277 -4.74 -50.98 22.23
CA PHE A 277 -4.38 -50.57 20.88
C PHE A 277 -3.74 -49.17 20.79
N GLY A 278 -3.61 -48.45 21.91
CA GLY A 278 -2.89 -47.17 21.94
C GLY A 278 -3.22 -46.28 23.13
N GLU A 279 -2.58 -45.12 23.18
CA GLU A 279 -2.83 -44.07 24.16
C GLU A 279 -2.90 -42.68 23.52
N VAL A 280 -3.73 -41.81 24.07
CA VAL A 280 -3.83 -40.39 23.68
C VAL A 280 -3.87 -39.49 24.91
N ILE A 281 -3.30 -38.30 24.79
CA ILE A 281 -3.17 -37.33 25.87
C ILE A 281 -3.71 -35.97 25.41
N ALA A 282 -4.43 -35.27 26.28
CA ALA A 282 -4.87 -33.90 26.08
C ALA A 282 -4.78 -33.11 27.39
N ALA A 283 -4.33 -31.86 27.30
CA ALA A 283 -4.09 -31.01 28.46
C ALA A 283 -4.80 -29.66 28.32
N ALA A 284 -5.23 -29.10 29.45
CA ALA A 284 -5.86 -27.79 29.54
C ALA A 284 -5.41 -27.05 30.81
N PRO A 285 -5.12 -25.74 30.73
CA PRO A 285 -4.79 -24.95 31.91
C PRO A 285 -6.04 -24.59 32.72
N LEU A 286 -5.93 -24.62 34.06
CA LEU A 286 -6.81 -23.89 34.98
C LEU A 286 -6.22 -22.50 35.20
N ILE A 287 -6.95 -21.48 34.78
CA ILE A 287 -6.67 -20.08 35.05
C ILE A 287 -7.66 -19.63 36.13
N ILE A 288 -7.15 -19.03 37.20
CA ILE A 288 -8.00 -18.55 38.29
C ILE A 288 -8.27 -17.06 38.04
N GLU A 289 -9.55 -16.69 37.97
CA GLU A 289 -9.98 -15.30 37.90
C GLU A 289 -9.74 -14.66 39.26
N ASP A 290 -8.86 -13.67 39.27
CA ASP A 290 -8.81 -12.72 40.36
C ASP A 290 -9.99 -11.74 40.17
N GLU A 291 -10.86 -11.60 41.18
CA GLU A 291 -11.75 -10.44 41.25
C GLU A 291 -10.89 -9.20 41.51
N GLU A 292 -10.36 -8.59 40.44
CA GLU A 292 -9.76 -7.26 40.49
C GLU A 292 -10.38 -6.34 39.42
N SER A 293 -11.16 -5.37 39.91
CA SER A 293 -11.56 -4.09 39.30
C SER A 293 -11.59 -3.98 37.76
N ASN A 294 -12.68 -4.43 37.12
CA ASN A 294 -12.93 -4.12 35.71
C ASN A 294 -13.43 -2.68 35.54
N ILE A 295 -12.78 -1.93 34.66
CA ILE A 295 -13.25 -0.63 34.17
C ILE A 295 -14.53 -0.88 33.36
N ASP A 296 -15.62 -0.17 33.66
CA ASP A 296 -16.88 -0.38 32.96
C ASP A 296 -16.85 0.15 31.51
N ASP A 297 -17.60 -0.48 30.61
CA ASP A 297 -17.65 -0.10 29.20
C ASP A 297 -18.12 1.34 28.97
N ASN A 298 -18.93 1.94 29.87
CA ASN A 298 -19.28 3.35 29.74
C ASN A 298 -18.10 4.27 30.05
N THR A 299 -17.22 3.89 30.97
CA THR A 299 -15.96 4.60 31.24
C THR A 299 -15.05 4.54 30.03
N ILE A 300 -15.01 3.40 29.32
CA ILE A 300 -14.29 3.28 28.04
C ILE A 300 -14.91 4.15 26.96
N ILE A 301 -16.23 4.09 26.78
CA ILE A 301 -16.95 4.90 25.78
C ILE A 301 -16.68 6.39 26.04
N ARG A 302 -16.80 6.86 27.29
CA ARG A 302 -16.49 8.25 27.65
C ARG A 302 -15.02 8.61 27.40
N ALA A 303 -14.09 7.69 27.63
CA ALA A 303 -12.68 7.90 27.36
C ALA A 303 -12.41 8.04 25.85
N VAL A 304 -13.10 7.24 25.02
CA VAL A 304 -13.07 7.36 23.55
C VAL A 304 -13.71 8.66 23.10
N GLU A 305 -14.92 8.99 23.54
CA GLU A 305 -15.60 10.25 23.18
C GLU A 305 -14.77 11.48 23.57
N SER A 306 -14.14 11.45 24.75
CA SER A 306 -13.21 12.50 25.19
C SER A 306 -11.98 12.57 24.29
N ALA A 307 -11.40 11.41 23.94
CA ALA A 307 -10.30 11.36 22.99
C ALA A 307 -10.73 11.93 21.64
N GLU A 308 -11.79 11.42 21.00
CA GLU A 308 -12.37 11.90 19.74
C GLU A 308 -12.65 13.40 19.73
N ALA A 309 -13.21 13.94 20.81
CA ALA A 309 -13.46 15.36 20.89
C ALA A 309 -12.16 16.18 20.94
N ASN A 310 -11.12 15.67 21.61
CA ASN A 310 -9.80 16.31 21.64
C ASN A 310 -9.12 16.22 20.26
N VAL A 311 -9.10 15.02 19.65
CA VAL A 311 -9.17 14.67 18.21
C VAL A 311 -8.97 15.72 17.13
N ASP A 312 -9.96 15.77 16.24
CA ASP A 312 -11.16 16.52 16.61
C ASP A 312 -10.86 18.00 16.62
N ARG A 313 -10.92 18.57 17.81
CA ARG A 313 -10.58 19.98 18.02
C ARG A 313 -9.16 20.31 17.56
N ALA A 314 -8.18 19.44 17.77
CA ALA A 314 -6.80 19.73 17.41
C ALA A 314 -6.54 19.64 15.91
N ILE A 315 -7.07 18.62 15.23
CA ILE A 315 -7.01 18.51 13.76
C ILE A 315 -7.69 19.74 13.16
N ASN A 316 -8.89 20.09 13.62
CA ASN A 316 -9.63 21.27 13.14
C ASN A 316 -8.91 22.59 13.43
N SER A 317 -8.28 22.72 14.61
CA SER A 317 -7.44 23.88 14.96
C SER A 317 -6.24 23.99 14.03
N THR A 318 -5.57 22.86 13.73
CA THR A 318 -4.44 22.79 12.80
C THR A 318 -4.87 23.16 11.38
N ILE A 319 -5.98 22.61 10.89
CA ILE A 319 -6.56 22.94 9.57
C ILE A 319 -6.89 24.43 9.52
N SER A 320 -7.61 24.93 10.52
CA SER A 320 -7.94 26.36 10.61
C SER A 320 -6.66 27.20 10.58
N THR A 321 -5.65 26.87 11.38
CA THR A 321 -4.39 27.64 11.43
C THR A 321 -3.63 27.61 10.10
N LEU A 322 -3.51 26.44 9.47
CA LEU A 322 -2.75 26.27 8.22
C LEU A 322 -3.49 26.88 7.02
N PHE A 323 -4.81 26.74 6.95
CA PHE A 323 -5.62 27.08 5.76
C PHE A 323 -6.51 28.33 5.89
N SER A 324 -6.70 28.93 7.08
CA SER A 324 -7.61 30.10 7.26
C SER A 324 -7.13 31.42 6.67
N LYS A 325 -5.80 31.64 6.55
CA LYS A 325 -5.26 32.91 6.06
C LYS A 325 -5.15 32.94 4.54
N LYS A 326 -5.89 33.85 3.89
CA LYS A 326 -5.59 34.34 2.53
C LYS A 326 -4.35 35.24 2.60
N GLY A 327 -3.24 34.85 1.96
CA GLY A 327 -1.97 35.60 1.91
C GLY A 327 -0.74 34.73 2.13
N SER A 328 0.45 35.31 1.94
CA SER A 328 1.75 34.64 2.08
C SER A 328 1.85 33.87 3.40
N LYS A 329 2.17 32.59 3.33
CA LYS A 329 2.37 31.77 4.54
C LYS A 329 3.72 32.09 5.13
N SER A 330 3.83 32.07 6.46
CA SER A 330 5.17 32.06 7.03
C SER A 330 5.87 30.80 6.50
N PRO A 331 7.15 30.87 6.18
CA PRO A 331 7.91 29.71 5.78
C PRO A 331 7.72 28.48 6.76
N SER A 332 7.64 28.69 8.07
CA SER A 332 7.32 27.57 9.00
C SER A 332 5.91 26.99 8.83
N ALA A 333 4.95 27.76 8.35
CA ALA A 333 3.65 27.25 7.91
C ALA A 333 3.75 26.47 6.60
N LEU A 334 4.62 26.87 5.68
CA LEU A 334 4.84 26.16 4.42
C LEU A 334 5.38 24.74 4.64
N MET A 335 6.42 24.60 5.46
CA MET A 335 6.96 23.27 5.82
C MET A 335 5.92 22.37 6.49
N ARG A 336 5.03 22.94 7.31
CA ARG A 336 3.93 22.19 7.94
C ARG A 336 2.91 21.72 6.91
N LEU A 337 2.58 22.57 5.94
CA LEU A 337 1.67 22.21 4.84
C LEU A 337 2.23 21.05 4.00
N PHE A 338 3.53 21.06 3.68
CA PHE A 338 4.17 19.96 2.96
C PHE A 338 4.23 18.64 3.73
N ARG A 339 4.27 18.73 5.06
CA ARG A 339 4.26 17.58 5.96
C ARG A 339 2.84 17.22 6.41
N TYR A 340 1.84 18.00 5.99
CA TYR A 340 0.47 17.79 6.41
C TYR A 340 -0.07 16.56 5.67
N PRO A 341 -0.57 15.54 6.37
CA PRO A 341 -0.99 14.32 5.71
C PRO A 341 -2.19 14.58 4.80
N ASP A 342 -2.35 13.79 3.73
CA ASP A 342 -3.55 13.83 2.89
C ASP A 342 -4.77 13.28 3.65
N GLU A 343 -5.95 13.28 3.04
CA GLU A 343 -7.19 12.89 3.73
C GLU A 343 -7.18 11.45 4.27
N ILE A 344 -6.65 10.50 3.51
CA ILE A 344 -6.62 9.09 3.92
C ILE A 344 -5.58 8.92 5.03
N ALA A 345 -4.38 9.46 4.83
CA ALA A 345 -3.35 9.51 5.86
C ALA A 345 -3.83 10.18 7.15
N ARG A 346 -4.58 11.29 7.07
CA ARG A 346 -5.18 11.95 8.24
C ARG A 346 -6.21 11.08 8.92
N SER A 347 -7.03 10.33 8.19
CA SER A 347 -8.00 9.40 8.78
C SER A 347 -7.28 8.30 9.57
N ALA A 348 -6.22 7.72 8.99
CA ALA A 348 -5.39 6.72 9.65
C ALA A 348 -4.69 7.28 10.91
N VAL A 349 -4.10 8.47 10.82
CA VAL A 349 -3.47 9.14 11.96
C VAL A 349 -4.49 9.53 13.02
N ARG A 350 -5.65 10.07 12.62
CA ARG A 350 -6.78 10.38 13.53
C ARG A 350 -7.18 9.15 14.32
N ALA A 351 -7.38 8.02 13.64
CA ALA A 351 -7.74 6.77 14.29
C ALA A 351 -6.67 6.34 15.31
N ALA A 352 -5.40 6.34 14.90
CA ALA A 352 -4.28 5.99 15.77
C ALA A 352 -4.19 6.90 16.99
N ASP A 353 -4.36 8.21 16.79
CA ASP A 353 -4.35 9.21 17.86
C ASP A 353 -5.54 9.04 18.81
N ILE A 354 -6.76 8.75 18.33
CA ILE A 354 -7.93 8.47 19.19
C ILE A 354 -7.62 7.25 20.06
N TYR A 355 -7.11 6.18 19.45
CA TYR A 355 -6.81 4.94 20.13
C TYR A 355 -5.77 5.17 21.24
N GLU A 356 -4.64 5.81 20.93
CA GLU A 356 -3.57 6.12 21.88
C GLU A 356 -4.08 7.03 23.02
N ASN A 357 -4.82 8.10 22.70
CA ASN A 357 -5.36 9.02 23.70
C ASN A 357 -6.44 8.37 24.58
N THR A 358 -7.22 7.43 24.06
CA THR A 358 -8.20 6.67 24.85
C THR A 358 -7.49 5.87 25.94
N LEU A 359 -6.41 5.18 25.61
CA LEU A 359 -5.63 4.42 26.61
C LEU A 359 -4.99 5.34 27.65
N LEU A 360 -4.50 6.51 27.25
CA LEU A 360 -3.98 7.52 28.17
C LEU A 360 -5.07 8.08 29.10
N ASN A 361 -6.27 8.33 28.58
CA ASN A 361 -7.41 8.80 29.37
C ASN A 361 -7.85 7.75 30.41
N ILE A 362 -7.91 6.49 29.99
CA ILE A 362 -8.18 5.35 30.86
C ILE A 362 -7.12 5.26 31.97
N ARG A 363 -5.83 5.38 31.63
CA ARG A 363 -4.73 5.41 32.60
C ARG A 363 -4.88 6.53 33.62
N LYS A 364 -5.15 7.76 33.16
CA LYS A 364 -5.35 8.93 34.05
C LYS A 364 -6.53 8.70 34.99
N HIS A 365 -7.62 8.13 34.46
CA HIS A 365 -8.81 7.80 35.24
C HIS A 365 -8.48 6.82 36.38
N ILE A 366 -7.80 5.72 36.06
CA ILE A 366 -7.34 4.72 37.05
C ILE A 366 -6.47 5.37 38.12
N ALA A 367 -5.45 6.14 37.71
CA ALA A 367 -4.51 6.80 38.62
C ALA A 367 -5.18 7.83 39.56
N SER A 368 -6.32 8.38 39.18
CA SER A 368 -7.07 9.38 39.96
C SER A 368 -8.16 8.79 40.87
N GLY A 369 -8.56 7.53 40.68
CA GLY A 369 -9.79 6.97 41.28
C GLY A 369 -9.70 5.58 41.90
N LEU A 370 -8.71 4.74 41.55
CA LEU A 370 -8.53 3.40 42.12
C LEU A 370 -7.31 3.39 43.05
N GLN A 371 -7.51 3.17 44.35
CA GLN A 371 -6.42 2.84 45.29
C GLN A 371 -5.93 1.42 45.00
N ILE A 372 -5.06 1.27 44.00
CA ILE A 372 -4.37 0.01 43.72
C ILE A 372 -3.08 -0.01 44.55
N ASN A 373 -2.94 -0.99 45.43
CA ASN A 373 -1.80 -1.14 46.32
C ASN A 373 -0.63 -1.79 45.54
N ALA A 374 -0.03 -1.04 44.62
CA ALA A 374 1.00 -1.54 43.70
C ALA A 374 2.37 -1.60 44.39
N THR A 375 2.77 -2.79 44.85
CA THR A 375 4.13 -3.07 45.36
C THR A 375 5.02 -3.81 44.35
N ASP A 376 4.49 -4.16 43.17
CA ASP A 376 5.22 -4.76 42.03
C ASP A 376 4.91 -4.01 40.71
N ASP A 377 5.80 -4.12 39.72
CA ASP A 377 5.69 -3.54 38.36
C ASP A 377 4.41 -4.00 37.64
N PHE A 378 3.32 -3.23 37.76
CA PHE A 378 2.03 -3.47 37.11
C PHE A 378 1.82 -2.54 35.91
N TYR A 379 1.37 -3.06 34.75
CA TYR A 379 1.01 -2.25 33.58
C TYR A 379 -0.49 -1.95 33.58
N TYR A 380 -0.87 -0.69 33.40
CA TYR A 380 -2.27 -0.26 33.51
C TYR A 380 -3.18 -0.86 32.44
N GLU A 381 -2.61 -1.34 31.33
CA GLU A 381 -3.38 -2.02 30.29
C GLU A 381 -3.76 -3.43 30.66
N ASP A 382 -3.13 -4.04 31.67
CA ASP A 382 -3.54 -5.31 32.28
C ASP A 382 -4.98 -5.24 32.88
N LEU A 383 -5.59 -4.03 32.93
CA LEU A 383 -6.95 -3.76 33.40
C LEU A 383 -8.03 -3.73 32.29
N LEU A 384 -7.66 -3.86 31.00
CA LEU A 384 -8.60 -3.83 29.87
C LEU A 384 -8.73 -5.21 29.20
N THR A 385 -9.96 -5.70 29.03
CA THR A 385 -10.23 -7.02 28.43
C THR A 385 -10.13 -7.04 26.89
N LEU A 386 -10.07 -8.24 26.29
CA LEU A 386 -10.05 -8.48 24.83
C LEU A 386 -11.21 -7.79 24.08
N ASP A 387 -12.38 -7.75 24.70
CA ASP A 387 -13.55 -7.11 24.10
C ASP A 387 -13.47 -5.58 24.21
N GLN A 388 -12.84 -5.07 25.27
CA GLN A 388 -12.70 -3.64 25.56
C GLN A 388 -11.71 -2.93 24.64
N LEU A 389 -10.52 -3.48 24.35
CA LEU A 389 -9.68 -2.86 23.29
C LEU A 389 -10.22 -3.12 21.87
N GLN A 390 -10.98 -4.21 21.61
CA GLN A 390 -11.69 -4.33 20.33
C GLN A 390 -12.76 -3.24 20.19
N LEU A 391 -13.46 -2.95 21.28
CA LEU A 391 -14.40 -1.83 21.36
C LEU A 391 -13.68 -0.50 21.12
N ILE A 392 -12.55 -0.25 21.79
CA ILE A 392 -11.73 0.96 21.56
C ILE A 392 -11.23 1.03 20.12
N ALA A 393 -10.73 -0.06 19.55
CA ALA A 393 -10.27 -0.11 18.15
C ALA A 393 -11.42 0.19 17.17
N ARG A 394 -12.61 -0.36 17.41
CA ARG A 394 -13.79 -0.10 16.58
C ARG A 394 -14.26 1.35 16.69
N LEU A 395 -14.38 1.87 17.92
CA LEU A 395 -14.86 3.23 18.16
C LEU A 395 -13.86 4.29 17.71
N SER A 396 -12.55 4.02 17.81
CA SER A 396 -11.50 4.91 17.28
C SER A 396 -11.33 4.86 15.76
N GLY A 397 -11.84 3.82 15.09
CA GLY A 397 -11.60 3.57 13.67
C GLY A 397 -10.29 2.82 13.37
N CYS A 398 -9.59 2.32 14.38
CA CYS A 398 -8.32 1.59 14.28
C CYS A 398 -8.43 0.11 13.92
N MET A 399 -9.57 -0.38 13.39
CA MET A 399 -9.71 -1.81 13.09
C MET A 399 -8.67 -2.28 12.06
N GLU A 400 -7.99 -3.40 12.37
CA GLU A 400 -7.09 -4.08 11.43
C GLU A 400 -7.82 -4.33 10.10
N HIS A 401 -7.11 -4.03 9.02
CA HIS A 401 -7.55 -3.94 7.63
C HIS A 401 -8.79 -4.78 7.27
N GLN A 402 -9.83 -4.13 6.72
CA GLN A 402 -10.91 -4.82 6.02
C GLN A 402 -10.33 -5.70 4.91
N ASN A 403 -10.82 -6.94 4.74
CA ASN A 403 -10.40 -7.78 3.62
C ASN A 403 -10.61 -7.04 2.30
N TYR A 404 -9.53 -6.65 1.62
CA TYR A 404 -9.61 -6.05 0.30
C TYR A 404 -9.97 -7.14 -0.70
N ASN A 405 -11.03 -6.92 -1.45
CA ASN A 405 -11.49 -7.89 -2.43
C ASN A 405 -10.74 -7.69 -3.76
N CYS A 406 -9.78 -8.56 -4.06
CA CYS A 406 -9.08 -8.58 -5.34
C CYS A 406 -9.87 -9.28 -6.46
N SER A 407 -11.22 -9.36 -6.39
CA SER A 407 -12.02 -10.15 -7.34
C SER A 407 -12.05 -9.61 -8.78
N ASP A 408 -11.70 -8.34 -9.01
CA ASP A 408 -11.56 -7.79 -10.37
C ASP A 408 -10.26 -8.30 -11.03
N MET A 409 -10.28 -9.56 -11.42
CA MET A 409 -9.17 -10.20 -12.09
C MET A 409 -8.88 -9.60 -13.47
N CYS A 410 -9.84 -8.93 -14.11
CA CYS A 410 -9.62 -8.25 -15.39
C CYS A 410 -8.68 -7.05 -15.22
N PHE A 411 -8.92 -6.20 -14.22
CA PHE A 411 -8.02 -5.11 -13.90
C PHE A 411 -6.72 -5.61 -13.25
N HIS A 412 -6.82 -6.41 -12.18
CA HIS A 412 -5.67 -6.83 -11.38
C HIS A 412 -4.73 -7.80 -12.12
N SER A 413 -5.13 -8.38 -13.26
CA SER A 413 -4.22 -9.14 -14.12
C SER A 413 -3.34 -8.24 -15.00
N LYS A 414 -3.78 -7.01 -15.31
CA LYS A 414 -3.10 -6.13 -16.27
C LYS A 414 -2.43 -4.91 -15.63
N TYR A 415 -3.07 -4.32 -14.63
CA TYR A 415 -2.69 -3.02 -14.07
C TYR A 415 -2.57 -3.04 -12.55
N ARG A 416 -1.68 -2.21 -12.03
CA ARG A 416 -1.55 -1.91 -10.61
C ARG A 416 -2.70 -1.01 -10.17
N THR A 417 -3.20 -1.21 -8.95
CA THR A 417 -4.00 -0.16 -8.29
C THR A 417 -3.14 1.08 -8.02
N ILE A 418 -3.77 2.21 -7.72
CA ILE A 418 -3.03 3.43 -7.36
C ILE A 418 -2.38 3.28 -5.97
N GLU A 419 -3.05 2.57 -5.06
CA GLU A 419 -2.63 2.37 -3.67
C GLU A 419 -1.66 1.20 -3.50
N GLY A 420 -1.33 0.45 -4.56
CA GLY A 420 -0.45 -0.73 -4.51
C GLY A 420 -1.11 -2.00 -3.95
N THR A 421 -2.40 -1.94 -3.58
CA THR A 421 -3.17 -3.10 -3.12
C THR A 421 -3.29 -4.18 -4.21
N CYS A 422 -3.49 -5.43 -3.80
CA CYS A 422 -3.63 -6.58 -4.69
C CYS A 422 -2.42 -6.85 -5.60
N ASN A 423 -1.25 -6.26 -5.32
CA ASN A 423 -0.01 -6.73 -5.94
C ASN A 423 0.21 -8.20 -5.59
N ASN A 424 0.21 -8.50 -4.28
CA ASN A 424 0.11 -9.87 -3.80
C ASN A 424 -1.37 -10.25 -3.63
N LEU A 425 -1.78 -11.39 -4.19
CA LEU A 425 -3.18 -11.83 -4.15
C LEU A 425 -3.57 -12.51 -2.83
N GLU A 426 -2.60 -13.09 -2.12
CA GLU A 426 -2.80 -13.74 -0.81
C GLU A 426 -2.65 -12.74 0.34
N HIS A 427 -1.80 -11.72 0.13
CA HIS A 427 -1.55 -10.64 1.08
C HIS A 427 -1.79 -9.26 0.42
N PRO A 428 -3.06 -8.85 0.19
CA PRO A 428 -3.39 -7.68 -0.62
C PRO A 428 -2.78 -6.33 -0.18
N TYR A 429 -2.29 -6.23 1.04
CA TYR A 429 -1.69 -5.01 1.61
C TYR A 429 -0.16 -4.99 1.58
N TRP A 430 0.50 -6.08 1.19
CA TRP A 430 1.96 -6.10 1.10
C TRP A 430 2.47 -5.12 0.05
N GLY A 431 3.19 -4.10 0.51
CA GLY A 431 3.69 -2.99 -0.31
C GLY A 431 2.64 -1.92 -0.65
N ALA A 432 1.43 -2.00 -0.11
CA ALA A 432 0.41 -0.98 -0.31
C ALA A 432 0.73 0.30 0.48
N SER A 433 0.25 1.44 -0.04
CA SER A 433 0.28 2.73 0.66
C SER A 433 -0.47 2.67 2.00
N HIS A 434 -0.10 3.55 2.93
CA HIS A 434 -0.71 3.68 4.26
C HIS A 434 -0.60 2.43 5.13
N THR A 435 0.44 1.61 4.91
CA THR A 435 0.75 0.41 5.71
C THR A 435 1.99 0.64 6.57
N GLY A 436 2.21 -0.22 7.57
CA GLY A 436 3.38 -0.13 8.44
C GLY A 436 4.68 -0.45 7.69
N PHE A 437 5.76 0.25 8.02
CA PHE A 437 7.08 -0.16 7.55
C PHE A 437 7.40 -1.59 8.02
N ARG A 438 8.06 -2.38 7.16
CA ARG A 438 8.62 -3.66 7.54
C ARG A 438 9.80 -3.43 8.51
N ARG A 439 10.09 -4.41 9.35
CA ARG A 439 11.28 -4.44 10.22
C ARG A 439 12.28 -5.49 9.74
N ILE A 440 13.56 -5.11 9.66
CA ILE A 440 14.65 -6.08 9.53
C ILE A 440 14.97 -6.67 10.90
N LEU A 441 15.12 -5.81 11.92
CA LEU A 441 15.35 -6.20 13.31
C LEU A 441 14.23 -5.66 14.21
N ARG A 442 14.03 -6.31 15.36
CA ARG A 442 13.05 -5.83 16.34
C ARG A 442 13.43 -4.41 16.81
N PRO A 443 12.46 -3.49 16.91
CA PRO A 443 12.74 -2.13 17.34
C PRO A 443 13.16 -2.06 18.82
N ILE A 444 13.92 -1.02 19.15
CA ILE A 444 14.34 -0.68 20.51
C ILE A 444 13.70 0.62 20.96
N TYR A 445 12.99 0.57 22.08
CA TYR A 445 12.44 1.73 22.77
C TYR A 445 12.87 1.66 24.24
N GLU A 446 13.05 2.81 24.90
CA GLU A 446 13.51 2.87 26.29
C GLU A 446 12.56 2.16 27.25
N ASN A 447 11.27 2.37 27.10
CA ASN A 447 10.25 1.69 27.86
C ASN A 447 9.84 0.34 27.25
N GLY A 448 10.56 -0.13 26.21
CA GLY A 448 10.28 -1.38 25.50
C GLY A 448 9.21 -1.29 24.40
N PHE A 449 8.45 -0.19 24.33
CA PHE A 449 7.31 -0.12 23.40
C PHE A 449 7.19 1.17 22.58
N SER A 450 7.48 2.36 23.10
CA SER A 450 7.24 3.59 22.31
C SER A 450 8.13 4.78 22.65
N GLN A 451 8.75 4.82 23.83
CA GLN A 451 9.62 5.93 24.23
C GLN A 451 10.94 5.84 23.46
N PRO A 452 11.27 6.82 22.59
CA PRO A 452 12.48 6.81 21.79
C PRO A 452 13.75 6.64 22.64
N VAL A 453 14.78 6.07 22.02
CA VAL A 453 16.12 6.02 22.59
C VAL A 453 16.68 7.44 22.75
N GLY A 454 17.23 7.76 23.92
CA GLY A 454 17.73 9.10 24.28
C GLY A 454 16.67 10.02 24.88
N TRP A 455 15.51 9.50 25.28
CA TRP A 455 14.46 10.26 25.96
C TRP A 455 14.80 10.49 27.43
N ASN A 456 15.20 9.45 28.16
CA ASN A 456 15.73 9.58 29.51
C ASN A 456 17.23 9.91 29.45
N LYS A 457 17.56 11.19 29.69
CA LYS A 457 18.94 11.70 29.64
C LYS A 457 19.90 11.03 30.63
N ASN A 458 19.38 10.45 31.71
CA ASN A 458 20.19 9.77 32.71
C ASN A 458 20.47 8.31 32.34
N ARG A 459 19.76 7.75 31.36
CA ARG A 459 19.96 6.37 30.91
C ARG A 459 21.33 6.22 30.25
N LYS A 460 21.99 5.11 30.59
CA LYS A 460 23.26 4.70 29.99
C LYS A 460 23.03 3.50 29.08
N TYR A 461 23.70 3.50 27.94
CA TYR A 461 23.74 2.41 26.97
C TYR A 461 25.18 1.94 26.90
N ASN A 462 25.43 0.65 27.14
CA ASN A 462 26.78 0.10 27.24
C ASN A 462 27.71 0.93 28.17
N GLY A 463 27.17 1.50 29.25
CA GLY A 463 27.91 2.34 30.21
C GLY A 463 27.97 3.85 29.90
N PHE A 464 27.50 4.30 28.73
CA PHE A 464 27.63 5.69 28.28
C PHE A 464 26.30 6.38 28.01
N SER A 465 26.22 7.70 28.18
CA SER A 465 25.06 8.47 27.72
C SER A 465 25.16 8.67 26.21
N LEU A 466 24.02 8.71 25.53
CA LEU A 466 24.01 9.04 24.10
C LEU A 466 24.26 10.53 23.88
N PRO A 467 25.03 10.91 22.85
CA PRO A 467 25.22 12.30 22.48
C PRO A 467 23.94 12.88 21.87
N SER A 468 23.76 14.20 21.98
CA SER A 468 22.68 14.87 21.24
C SER A 468 22.94 14.75 19.74
N ALA A 469 21.87 14.63 18.95
CA ALA A 469 21.97 14.51 17.50
C ALA A 469 22.75 15.70 16.87
N ARG A 470 22.57 16.90 17.42
CA ARG A 470 23.28 18.11 17.00
C ARG A 470 24.77 18.06 17.29
N LEU A 471 25.17 17.56 18.46
CA LEU A 471 26.59 17.41 18.77
C LEU A 471 27.28 16.42 17.81
N VAL A 472 26.61 15.31 17.48
CA VAL A 472 27.13 14.36 16.49
C VAL A 472 27.25 15.02 15.11
N SER A 473 26.21 15.74 14.67
CA SER A 473 26.22 16.46 13.40
C SER A 473 27.40 17.42 13.29
N THR A 474 27.57 18.34 14.24
CA THR A 474 28.59 19.39 14.17
C THR A 474 30.03 18.86 14.33
N THR A 475 30.20 17.71 14.97
CA THR A 475 31.52 17.12 15.26
C THR A 475 32.00 16.14 14.18
N LEU A 476 31.09 15.36 13.59
CA LEU A 476 31.40 14.24 12.68
C LEU A 476 30.86 14.40 11.26
N ILE A 477 29.68 15.01 11.08
CA ILE A 477 28.95 14.91 9.81
C ILE A 477 29.05 16.19 8.98
N ARG A 478 28.96 17.35 9.62
CA ARG A 478 29.07 18.67 9.02
C ARG A 478 30.43 18.84 8.35
N THR A 479 30.43 19.39 7.14
CA THR A 479 31.64 19.83 6.45
C THR A 479 31.48 21.20 5.79
N GLU A 480 32.57 21.95 5.77
CA GLU A 480 32.74 23.20 5.02
C GLU A 480 33.45 22.95 3.68
N SER A 481 34.25 21.89 3.62
CA SER A 481 34.98 21.46 2.44
C SER A 481 34.09 20.60 1.54
N ILE A 482 34.24 20.76 0.22
CA ILE A 482 33.43 20.10 -0.79
C ILE A 482 34.36 19.45 -1.83
N THR A 483 34.57 18.15 -1.70
CA THR A 483 35.20 17.33 -2.73
C THR A 483 34.14 16.85 -3.71
N GLN A 484 34.41 17.03 -5.00
CA GLN A 484 33.54 16.56 -6.07
C GLN A 484 33.81 15.08 -6.38
N ASP A 485 32.77 14.34 -6.73
CA ASP A 485 32.90 12.98 -7.25
C ASP A 485 33.44 13.05 -8.68
N GLU A 486 34.42 12.20 -8.99
CA GLU A 486 35.10 12.24 -10.28
C GLU A 486 34.43 11.35 -11.33
N GLU A 487 33.48 10.49 -10.94
CA GLU A 487 32.85 9.54 -11.85
C GLU A 487 31.36 9.77 -12.09
N ILE A 488 30.62 10.31 -11.12
CA ILE A 488 29.17 10.45 -11.23
C ILE A 488 28.71 11.90 -11.32
N THR A 489 27.66 12.12 -12.10
CA THR A 489 26.99 13.41 -12.22
C THR A 489 26.08 13.66 -11.03
N HIS A 490 25.66 14.91 -10.85
CA HIS A 490 24.67 15.28 -9.84
C HIS A 490 23.31 14.60 -10.06
N MET A 491 23.02 14.12 -11.28
CA MET A 491 21.81 13.35 -11.59
C MET A 491 21.70 12.04 -10.78
N VAL A 492 22.82 11.45 -10.33
CA VAL A 492 22.76 10.27 -9.43
C VAL A 492 22.08 10.62 -8.10
N MET A 493 22.38 11.80 -7.55
CA MET A 493 21.72 12.31 -6.35
C MET A 493 20.24 12.59 -6.64
N GLN A 494 19.95 13.34 -7.71
CA GLN A 494 18.58 13.75 -8.01
C GLN A 494 17.65 12.56 -8.29
N TRP A 495 18.13 11.56 -9.04
CA TRP A 495 17.37 10.33 -9.29
C TRP A 495 17.12 9.57 -7.99
N GLY A 496 18.12 9.50 -7.10
CA GLY A 496 17.96 8.88 -5.79
C GLY A 496 16.85 9.53 -4.97
N GLN A 497 16.79 10.88 -4.94
CA GLN A 497 15.71 11.61 -4.28
C GLN A 497 14.35 11.37 -4.95
N PHE A 498 14.30 11.45 -6.29
CA PHE A 498 13.06 11.24 -7.05
C PHE A 498 12.51 9.81 -6.87
N LEU A 499 13.39 8.83 -6.75
CA LEU A 499 13.05 7.44 -6.46
C LEU A 499 12.62 7.22 -5.01
N ASP A 500 13.32 7.80 -4.03
CA ASP A 500 12.90 7.79 -2.61
C ASP A 500 11.45 8.27 -2.45
N HIS A 501 11.08 9.29 -3.23
CA HIS A 501 9.74 9.85 -3.23
C HIS A 501 8.67 8.98 -3.91
N ASP A 502 9.06 7.86 -4.56
CA ASP A 502 8.15 6.80 -5.02
C ASP A 502 7.94 5.72 -3.95
N LEU A 503 8.90 5.57 -3.02
CA LEU A 503 9.01 4.40 -2.16
C LEU A 503 8.54 4.67 -0.74
N ASP A 504 8.95 5.80 -0.15
CA ASP A 504 8.60 6.07 1.24
C ASP A 504 8.34 7.53 1.62
N HIS A 505 7.40 7.66 2.55
CA HIS A 505 7.13 8.90 3.26
C HIS A 505 6.51 8.59 4.63
N ALA A 506 7.30 8.73 5.70
CA ALA A 506 6.79 8.53 7.05
C ALA A 506 5.87 9.68 7.47
N ILE A 507 4.64 9.34 7.89
CA ILE A 507 3.65 10.35 8.27
C ILE A 507 4.02 10.97 9.62
N PRO A 508 4.15 12.31 9.74
CA PRO A 508 4.35 12.96 11.03
C PRO A 508 3.05 13.00 11.84
N SER A 509 3.15 13.00 13.17
CA SER A 509 1.96 13.14 14.03
C SER A 509 1.28 14.49 13.80
N THR A 510 -0.04 14.45 13.55
CA THR A 510 -0.88 15.63 13.34
C THR A 510 -1.24 16.35 14.64
N THR A 511 -0.89 15.78 15.79
CA THR A 511 -1.23 16.30 17.13
C THR A 511 -0.42 17.51 17.57
N ALA A 512 0.50 18.00 16.72
CA ALA A 512 1.55 18.95 17.07
C ALA A 512 1.08 20.32 17.59
N GLU A 513 -0.23 20.66 17.56
CA GLU A 513 -0.68 22.01 17.91
C GLU A 513 -1.72 22.19 19.01
N SER A 514 -2.26 21.14 19.65
CA SER A 514 -2.78 21.21 21.04
C SER A 514 -3.75 20.08 21.34
N TRP A 515 -3.42 19.28 22.34
CA TRP A 515 -4.35 18.34 22.96
C TRP A 515 -4.52 18.57 24.46
N GLU A 516 -4.25 19.81 24.90
CA GLU A 516 -3.78 20.24 26.23
C GLU A 516 -2.23 20.30 26.39
N GLY A 517 -1.47 20.05 25.32
CA GLY A 517 0.00 19.96 25.30
C GLY A 517 0.73 20.93 24.35
N LEU A 518 2.03 21.07 24.60
CA LEU A 518 2.95 22.12 24.15
C LEU A 518 3.12 22.25 22.61
N ASP A 519 3.20 23.50 22.13
CA ASP A 519 3.74 23.83 20.80
C ASP A 519 5.23 23.43 20.76
N CYS A 520 5.59 22.40 19.98
CA CYS A 520 6.97 21.88 19.91
C CYS A 520 8.00 22.92 19.44
N LYS A 521 7.56 24.07 18.90
CA LYS A 521 8.44 25.20 18.54
C LYS A 521 8.77 26.10 19.73
N LYS A 522 7.91 26.07 20.74
CA LYS A 522 7.97 26.88 21.97
C LYS A 522 8.45 26.09 23.18
N SER A 523 8.45 24.75 23.12
CA SER A 523 8.94 23.88 24.18
C SER A 523 10.20 23.12 23.78
N CYS A 524 11.07 22.90 24.76
CA CYS A 524 12.18 21.95 24.69
C CYS A 524 11.96 20.74 25.61
N ASP A 525 10.73 20.56 26.07
CA ASP A 525 10.36 19.45 26.94
C ASP A 525 10.10 18.21 26.08
N TYR A 526 10.55 17.07 26.59
CA TYR A 526 10.35 15.79 25.94
C TYR A 526 8.96 15.31 26.36
N SER A 527 7.98 15.52 25.49
CA SER A 527 6.58 15.20 25.72
C SER A 527 5.91 14.92 24.38
N PRO A 528 5.20 13.78 24.18
CA PRO A 528 4.56 13.47 22.91
C PRO A 528 3.64 14.61 22.42
N PRO A 529 3.66 14.96 21.12
CA PRO A 529 4.48 14.39 20.04
C PRO A 529 5.88 15.03 19.89
N CYS A 530 6.28 15.95 20.78
CA CYS A 530 7.56 16.65 20.73
C CYS A 530 8.71 15.76 21.19
N PHE A 531 9.76 15.65 20.37
CA PHE A 531 11.01 14.96 20.72
C PHE A 531 12.21 15.82 20.28
N PRO A 532 12.40 16.98 20.93
CA PRO A 532 13.27 18.05 20.43
C PRO A 532 14.75 17.63 20.37
N MET A 533 15.49 18.22 19.44
CA MET A 533 16.93 17.98 19.27
C MET A 533 17.72 18.93 20.16
N GLU A 534 18.34 18.41 21.22
CA GLU A 534 19.12 19.21 22.16
C GLU A 534 20.34 19.87 21.50
N VAL A 535 20.51 21.17 21.77
CA VAL A 535 21.62 21.98 21.29
C VAL A 535 22.76 21.89 22.30
N PRO A 536 23.98 21.50 21.88
CA PRO A 536 25.12 21.41 22.79
C PRO A 536 25.57 22.78 23.28
N HIS A 537 26.19 22.82 24.46
CA HIS A 537 26.78 24.06 24.98
C HIS A 537 27.87 24.59 24.03
N GLY A 538 27.81 25.89 23.72
CA GLY A 538 28.78 26.53 22.82
C GLY A 538 28.52 26.30 21.32
N ASP A 539 27.32 25.84 20.93
CA ASP A 539 26.93 25.79 19.51
C ASP A 539 27.06 27.18 18.87
N SER A 540 27.85 27.28 17.79
CA SER A 540 28.19 28.54 17.15
C SER A 540 27.02 29.17 16.39
N ARG A 541 26.00 28.38 16.03
CA ARG A 541 24.83 28.85 15.29
C ARG A 541 23.63 29.06 16.21
N VAL A 542 23.36 28.10 17.09
CA VAL A 542 22.17 28.09 17.94
C VAL A 542 22.56 28.45 19.38
N TRP A 543 22.76 29.73 19.64
CA TRP A 543 23.25 30.20 20.95
C TRP A 543 22.14 30.67 21.91
N ASN A 544 20.96 31.02 21.39
CA ASN A 544 19.85 31.61 22.16
C ASN A 544 18.71 30.63 22.47
N ARG A 545 18.89 29.33 22.19
CA ARG A 545 17.89 28.27 22.41
C ARG A 545 18.53 26.97 22.92
N ARG A 546 17.78 26.23 23.75
CA ARG A 546 18.21 24.94 24.31
C ARG A 546 18.02 23.76 23.34
N CYS A 547 17.17 23.91 22.34
CA CYS A 547 16.82 22.84 21.42
C CYS A 547 16.37 23.37 20.05
N MET A 548 16.37 22.47 19.06
CA MET A 548 15.68 22.61 17.77
C MET A 548 14.41 21.74 17.76
N ASP A 549 13.39 22.17 17.03
CA ASP A 549 12.10 21.49 16.98
C ASP A 549 12.16 20.16 16.22
N PHE A 550 11.46 19.15 16.73
CA PHE A 550 11.33 17.85 16.09
C PHE A 550 10.02 17.18 16.54
N ILE A 551 9.27 16.66 15.56
CA ILE A 551 7.97 16.01 15.75
C ILE A 551 8.11 14.53 15.40
N ARG A 552 7.63 13.68 16.30
CA ARG A 552 7.61 12.22 16.13
C ARG A 552 6.72 11.79 14.96
N SER A 553 7.09 10.70 14.31
CA SER A 553 6.25 10.06 13.30
C SER A 553 5.04 9.40 13.94
N SER A 554 3.91 9.41 13.24
CA SER A 554 2.68 8.72 13.65
C SER A 554 2.91 7.22 13.76
N ALA A 555 2.24 6.61 14.73
CA ALA A 555 2.19 5.17 14.87
C ALA A 555 1.12 4.58 13.96
N ILE A 556 1.30 3.34 13.50
CA ILE A 556 0.19 2.52 13.07
C ILE A 556 -0.69 2.20 14.27
N CYS A 557 -2.00 2.15 14.05
CA CYS A 557 -2.99 1.77 15.04
C CYS A 557 -2.59 0.51 15.82
N GLY A 558 -2.80 0.52 17.14
CA GLY A 558 -2.52 -0.64 18.01
C GLY A 558 -1.04 -0.92 18.29
N SER A 559 -0.11 -0.14 17.73
CA SER A 559 1.33 -0.26 18.02
C SER A 559 1.78 0.81 19.03
N GLY A 560 2.85 0.54 19.77
CA GLY A 560 3.42 1.51 20.70
C GLY A 560 2.58 1.74 21.94
N VAL A 561 1.74 0.76 22.27
CA VAL A 561 0.89 0.70 23.46
C VAL A 561 1.15 -0.64 24.16
N THR A 562 0.99 -0.67 25.47
CA THR A 562 0.93 -1.93 26.20
C THR A 562 -0.46 -2.50 25.96
N SER A 563 -0.57 -3.74 25.48
CA SER A 563 -1.87 -4.36 25.21
C SER A 563 -1.80 -5.81 25.63
N VAL A 564 -2.72 -6.21 26.52
CA VAL A 564 -2.90 -7.57 27.02
C VAL A 564 -3.26 -8.56 25.90
N PHE A 565 -3.62 -8.06 24.71
CA PHE A 565 -4.25 -8.83 23.64
C PHE A 565 -3.28 -9.76 22.93
N PHE A 566 -2.02 -9.37 22.85
CA PHE A 566 -1.03 -10.18 22.14
C PHE A 566 -0.27 -11.09 23.07
N ASN A 567 -0.57 -11.06 24.37
CA ASN A 567 0.27 -11.67 25.42
C ASN A 567 1.75 -11.20 25.29
N LYS A 568 1.95 -10.04 24.62
CA LYS A 568 3.20 -9.46 24.12
C LYS A 568 3.02 -7.96 23.92
N ILE A 569 3.98 -7.17 24.38
CA ILE A 569 4.11 -5.75 24.06
C ILE A 569 4.29 -5.60 22.54
N GLN A 570 3.45 -4.80 21.87
CA GLN A 570 3.64 -4.42 20.46
C GLN A 570 4.38 -3.10 20.38
N PRO A 571 5.66 -3.09 19.95
CA PRO A 571 6.41 -1.85 19.81
C PRO A 571 5.79 -0.91 18.77
N ARG A 572 6.06 0.39 18.91
CA ARG A 572 5.57 1.43 18.02
C ARG A 572 6.12 1.21 16.61
N GLU A 573 5.22 1.11 15.65
CA GLU A 573 5.54 0.98 14.23
C GLU A 573 5.05 2.21 13.47
N GLN A 574 5.82 2.67 12.49
CA GLN A 574 5.51 3.88 11.72
C GLN A 574 4.83 3.53 10.40
N ILE A 575 4.01 4.46 9.91
CA ILE A 575 3.24 4.30 8.67
C ILE A 575 4.05 4.83 7.49
N ASN A 576 4.15 4.03 6.43
CA ASN A 576 4.54 4.51 5.11
C ASN A 576 3.31 5.03 4.36
N GLN A 577 3.32 6.29 3.95
CA GLN A 577 2.21 6.88 3.17
C GLN A 577 2.21 6.43 1.70
N LEU A 578 3.35 5.96 1.17
CA LEU A 578 3.53 5.62 -0.25
C LEU A 578 3.47 4.12 -0.50
N THR A 579 3.31 3.73 -1.77
CA THR A 579 3.48 2.33 -2.20
C THR A 579 4.95 1.93 -2.08
N ALA A 580 5.24 0.63 -1.93
CA ALA A 580 6.62 0.14 -1.83
C ALA A 580 7.24 -0.18 -3.20
N PHE A 581 6.51 0.02 -4.29
CA PHE A 581 6.90 -0.39 -5.63
C PHE A 581 7.55 0.79 -6.37
N ILE A 582 8.43 0.50 -7.32
CA ILE A 582 8.78 1.50 -8.34
C ILE A 582 7.66 1.49 -9.37
N ASP A 583 6.62 2.27 -9.14
CA ASP A 583 5.41 2.31 -9.96
C ASP A 583 4.99 3.72 -10.39
N GLY A 584 5.83 4.71 -10.12
CA GLY A 584 5.59 6.09 -10.52
C GLY A 584 4.60 6.82 -9.61
N SER A 585 4.36 6.37 -8.37
CA SER A 585 3.44 6.99 -7.43
C SER A 585 3.76 8.46 -7.14
N GLN A 586 5.03 8.86 -7.26
CA GLN A 586 5.48 10.25 -7.21
C GLN A 586 5.01 11.11 -8.41
N VAL A 587 4.59 10.49 -9.50
CA VAL A 587 3.96 11.11 -10.69
C VAL A 587 2.44 10.95 -10.65
N TYR A 588 1.95 9.75 -10.34
CA TYR A 588 0.53 9.36 -10.49
C TYR A 588 -0.31 9.49 -9.22
N GLY A 589 0.33 9.72 -8.08
CA GLY A 589 -0.28 9.66 -6.76
C GLY A 589 -0.27 8.25 -6.18
N PHE A 590 -0.43 8.19 -4.87
CA PHE A 590 -0.51 6.96 -4.06
C PHE A 590 -1.92 6.78 -3.44
N THR A 591 -2.88 7.62 -3.84
CA THR A 591 -4.31 7.48 -3.55
C THR A 591 -5.14 7.80 -4.79
N THR A 592 -6.28 7.12 -4.94
CA THR A 592 -7.21 7.34 -6.06
C THR A 592 -7.63 8.81 -6.16
N ASN A 593 -7.91 9.48 -5.04
CA ASN A 593 -8.26 10.90 -5.02
C ASN A 593 -7.15 11.79 -5.57
N ARG A 594 -5.88 11.55 -5.17
CA ARG A 594 -4.75 12.32 -5.68
C ARG A 594 -4.51 12.05 -7.16
N SER A 595 -4.67 10.80 -7.60
CA SER A 595 -4.58 10.45 -9.02
C SER A 595 -5.62 11.17 -9.86
N ILE A 596 -6.89 11.22 -9.40
CA ILE A 596 -7.96 11.96 -10.08
C ILE A 596 -7.61 13.45 -10.21
N LEU A 597 -7.02 14.07 -9.18
CA LEU A 597 -6.63 15.48 -9.24
C LEU A 597 -5.53 15.77 -10.28
N LEU A 598 -4.71 14.77 -10.60
CA LEU A 598 -3.58 14.89 -11.52
C LEU A 598 -3.96 14.61 -12.97
N ARG A 599 -5.10 13.95 -13.23
CA ARG A 599 -5.52 13.51 -14.55
C ARG A 599 -6.37 14.55 -15.27
N ASP A 600 -6.18 14.64 -16.59
CA ASP A 600 -6.99 15.48 -17.47
C ASP A 600 -8.18 14.68 -18.00
N TYR A 601 -9.38 15.08 -17.57
CA TYR A 601 -10.64 14.49 -18.01
C TYR A 601 -11.36 15.32 -19.08
N SER A 602 -10.72 16.38 -19.59
CA SER A 602 -11.31 17.22 -20.65
C SER A 602 -11.33 16.53 -22.02
N SER A 603 -10.56 15.45 -22.18
CA SER A 603 -10.48 14.64 -23.39
C SER A 603 -10.34 13.15 -23.05
N ASP A 604 -10.52 12.29 -24.06
CA ASP A 604 -10.34 10.84 -23.95
C ASP A 604 -8.89 10.40 -24.27
N LEU A 605 -7.93 11.32 -24.10
CA LEU A 605 -6.51 11.10 -24.43
C LEU A 605 -5.73 10.45 -23.28
N GLY A 606 -6.33 10.30 -22.10
CA GLY A 606 -5.70 9.65 -20.95
C GLY A 606 -4.50 10.43 -20.36
N LEU A 607 -4.49 11.76 -20.51
CA LEU A 607 -3.37 12.62 -20.13
C LEU A 607 -3.34 12.96 -18.63
N LEU A 608 -2.18 13.42 -18.16
CA LEU A 608 -2.02 14.19 -16.94
C LEU A 608 -2.24 15.68 -17.22
N ARG A 609 -2.82 16.39 -16.25
CA ARG A 609 -3.03 17.85 -16.28
C ARG A 609 -1.70 18.57 -16.36
N THR A 610 -1.65 19.60 -17.19
CA THR A 610 -0.50 20.49 -17.31
C THR A 610 -0.79 21.85 -16.65
N GLY A 611 0.27 22.60 -16.35
CA GLY A 611 0.18 23.96 -15.81
C GLY A 611 0.66 25.02 -16.78
N ILE A 612 1.45 25.97 -16.26
CA ILE A 612 1.97 27.10 -17.02
C ILE A 612 2.76 26.57 -18.23
N GLN A 613 2.48 27.16 -19.40
CA GLN A 613 3.22 26.92 -20.63
C GLN A 613 3.67 28.25 -21.21
N HIS A 614 4.98 28.43 -21.39
CA HIS A 614 5.51 29.58 -22.11
C HIS A 614 5.43 29.32 -23.63
N PRO A 615 5.30 30.36 -24.48
CA PRO A 615 5.12 30.20 -25.93
C PRO A 615 6.15 29.29 -26.61
N ASP A 616 7.40 29.33 -26.15
CA ASP A 616 8.52 28.57 -26.70
C ASP A 616 8.95 27.37 -25.83
N ALA A 617 8.10 26.93 -24.90
CA ALA A 617 8.38 25.82 -23.99
C ALA A 617 7.21 24.83 -23.90
N LYS A 618 7.52 23.58 -23.55
CA LYS A 618 6.53 22.57 -23.20
C LYS A 618 5.88 22.92 -21.85
N PRO A 619 4.66 22.43 -21.59
CA PRO A 619 3.98 22.72 -20.33
C PRO A 619 4.78 22.26 -19.09
N LEU A 620 4.65 23.02 -18.01
CA LEU A 620 5.12 22.65 -16.67
C LEU A 620 4.05 21.82 -15.94
N LEU A 621 4.37 21.36 -14.73
CA LEU A 621 3.41 20.75 -13.81
C LEU A 621 2.21 21.69 -13.54
N PRO A 622 1.02 21.16 -13.22
CA PRO A 622 -0.13 21.95 -12.82
C PRO A 622 0.16 22.72 -11.53
N ILE A 623 -0.39 23.93 -11.39
CA ILE A 623 -0.34 24.67 -10.12
C ILE A 623 -1.38 24.08 -9.17
N ALA A 624 -0.97 23.90 -7.93
CA ALA A 624 -1.82 23.46 -6.84
C ALA A 624 -3.00 24.45 -6.64
N GLY A 625 -4.19 23.92 -6.36
CA GLY A 625 -5.41 24.74 -6.22
C GLY A 625 -5.36 25.69 -5.01
N VAL A 626 -6.33 26.60 -4.89
CA VAL A 626 -6.40 27.57 -3.75
C VAL A 626 -6.51 26.90 -2.37
N GLN A 627 -7.00 25.65 -2.33
CA GLN A 627 -7.05 24.83 -1.11
C GLN A 627 -5.74 24.06 -0.84
N GLU A 628 -4.83 24.08 -1.80
CA GLU A 628 -3.53 23.43 -1.73
C GLU A 628 -2.42 24.45 -1.42
N VAL A 629 -1.23 23.94 -1.10
CA VAL A 629 -0.13 24.67 -0.50
C VAL A 629 0.30 25.91 -1.32
N ASP A 630 0.45 27.07 -0.68
CA ASP A 630 0.98 28.30 -1.30
C ASP A 630 2.50 28.39 -1.09
N CYS A 631 3.29 28.32 -2.16
CA CYS A 631 4.75 28.32 -2.11
C CYS A 631 5.38 29.69 -1.90
N ARG A 632 4.61 30.78 -1.89
CA ARG A 632 5.15 32.13 -1.68
C ARG A 632 5.69 32.28 -0.26
N ARG A 633 6.95 32.70 -0.16
CA ARG A 633 7.66 32.89 1.12
C ARG A 633 7.47 34.32 1.65
N ASP A 634 7.31 35.26 0.73
CA ASP A 634 7.11 36.69 0.98
C ASP A 634 6.09 37.25 -0.04
N PRO A 635 5.20 38.18 0.34
CA PRO A 635 4.30 38.88 -0.59
C PRO A 635 4.98 39.58 -1.78
N THR A 636 6.30 39.82 -1.72
CA THR A 636 7.09 40.46 -2.77
C THR A 636 7.68 39.47 -3.79
N GLU A 637 7.63 38.16 -3.51
CA GLU A 637 7.99 37.14 -4.48
C GLU A 637 6.92 37.03 -5.58
N SER A 638 7.32 36.48 -6.74
CA SER A 638 6.43 36.18 -7.86
C SER A 638 5.19 35.41 -7.41
N ASP A 639 4.03 35.68 -8.02
CA ASP A 639 2.73 35.11 -7.62
C ASP A 639 2.53 33.63 -8.01
N ILE A 640 3.63 32.93 -8.33
CA ILE A 640 3.62 31.52 -8.72
C ILE A 640 3.39 30.64 -7.49
N GLY A 641 2.27 29.91 -7.50
CA GLY A 641 1.91 28.91 -6.50
C GLY A 641 2.79 27.65 -6.55
N CYS A 642 2.58 26.72 -5.61
CA CYS A 642 3.26 25.43 -5.65
C CYS A 642 2.82 24.60 -6.86
N PHE A 643 3.72 23.78 -7.40
CA PHE A 643 3.36 22.75 -8.36
C PHE A 643 2.69 21.55 -7.67
N LEU A 644 1.82 20.86 -8.41
CA LEU A 644 1.11 19.66 -8.00
C LEU A 644 1.66 18.45 -8.76
N ALA A 645 1.94 17.35 -8.04
CA ALA A 645 2.41 16.07 -8.59
C ALA A 645 1.92 14.90 -7.72
N GLY A 646 2.27 13.66 -8.07
CA GLY A 646 1.92 12.47 -7.30
C GLY A 646 2.43 12.50 -5.85
N ASP A 647 3.67 12.92 -5.62
CA ASP A 647 4.23 13.14 -4.28
C ASP A 647 4.09 14.62 -3.85
N ILE A 648 3.80 14.84 -2.57
CA ILE A 648 3.55 16.19 -2.03
C ILE A 648 4.83 17.02 -1.89
N ARG A 649 6.01 16.38 -1.82
CA ARG A 649 7.32 17.03 -1.64
C ARG A 649 7.91 17.54 -2.95
N VAL A 650 7.18 17.50 -4.08
CA VAL A 650 7.68 17.95 -5.40
C VAL A 650 8.33 19.34 -5.39
N ASN A 651 7.84 20.27 -4.55
CA ASN A 651 8.39 21.62 -4.44
C ASN A 651 9.51 21.76 -3.39
N GLU A 652 9.98 20.66 -2.78
CA GLU A 652 11.03 20.69 -1.75
C GLU A 652 12.22 21.49 -2.26
N GLN A 653 12.68 21.22 -3.49
CA GLN A 653 13.68 22.01 -4.21
C GLN A 653 13.42 22.00 -5.72
N VAL A 654 13.93 23.00 -6.45
CA VAL A 654 13.56 23.24 -7.87
C VAL A 654 14.03 22.17 -8.86
N SER A 655 15.18 21.53 -8.65
CA SER A 655 15.63 20.41 -9.49
C SER A 655 14.71 19.19 -9.38
N LEU A 656 14.04 18.99 -8.23
CA LEU A 656 13.02 17.96 -8.05
C LEU A 656 11.77 18.29 -8.89
N VAL A 657 11.28 19.53 -8.84
CA VAL A 657 10.18 19.98 -9.71
C VAL A 657 10.52 19.75 -11.19
N ALA A 658 11.76 20.03 -11.59
CA ALA A 658 12.20 19.86 -12.96
C ALA A 658 12.14 18.39 -13.40
N ILE A 659 12.60 17.42 -12.58
CA ILE A 659 12.52 15.99 -12.96
C ILE A 659 11.08 15.46 -12.94
N HIS A 660 10.23 15.91 -12.00
CA HIS A 660 8.79 15.58 -12.04
C HIS A 660 8.12 16.12 -13.30
N THR A 661 8.50 17.31 -13.76
CA THR A 661 7.98 17.91 -15.00
C THR A 661 8.32 17.04 -16.22
N ILE A 662 9.55 16.53 -16.30
CA ILE A 662 9.98 15.62 -17.38
C ILE A 662 9.13 14.35 -17.41
N TRP A 663 8.87 13.73 -16.25
CA TRP A 663 8.09 12.49 -16.21
C TRP A 663 6.59 12.68 -16.45
N LEU A 664 6.03 13.85 -16.10
CA LEU A 664 4.69 14.22 -16.55
C LEU A 664 4.63 14.33 -18.08
N ARG A 665 5.62 15.00 -18.68
CA ARG A 665 5.72 15.16 -20.13
C ARG A 665 5.86 13.80 -20.82
N GLU A 666 6.65 12.88 -20.25
CA GLU A 666 6.83 11.53 -20.81
C GLU A 666 5.52 10.73 -20.81
N HIS A 667 4.74 10.79 -19.72
CA HIS A 667 3.42 10.18 -19.69
C HIS A 667 2.53 10.71 -20.82
N ASN A 668 2.41 12.04 -20.94
CA ASN A 668 1.55 12.65 -21.95
C ASN A 668 2.00 12.29 -23.37
N ARG A 669 3.32 12.29 -23.63
CA ARG A 669 3.90 11.89 -24.92
C ARG A 669 3.55 10.44 -25.28
N ILE A 670 3.68 9.52 -24.33
CA ILE A 670 3.31 8.12 -24.52
C ILE A 670 1.81 7.99 -24.74
N ALA A 671 0.98 8.64 -23.91
CA ALA A 671 -0.48 8.57 -23.99
C ALA A 671 -1.02 9.07 -25.33
N GLU A 672 -0.53 10.22 -25.83
CA GLU A 672 -0.89 10.74 -27.15
C GLU A 672 -0.53 9.74 -28.25
N LYS A 673 0.67 9.13 -28.20
CA LYS A 673 1.08 8.17 -29.22
C LYS A 673 0.29 6.86 -29.15
N LEU A 674 -0.06 6.40 -27.94
CA LEU A 674 -0.93 5.24 -27.75
C LEU A 674 -2.34 5.50 -28.30
N LYS A 675 -2.90 6.71 -28.10
CA LYS A 675 -4.18 7.07 -28.72
C LYS A 675 -4.10 7.08 -30.25
N GLU A 676 -3.00 7.59 -30.81
CA GLU A 676 -2.80 7.65 -32.25
C GLU A 676 -2.81 6.25 -32.89
N ILE A 677 -2.11 5.29 -32.28
CA ILE A 677 -2.02 3.92 -32.81
C ILE A 677 -3.24 3.07 -32.42
N ASN A 678 -3.88 3.34 -31.29
CA ASN A 678 -5.08 2.65 -30.82
C ASN A 678 -6.25 3.63 -30.62
N PRO A 679 -6.88 4.14 -31.70
CA PRO A 679 -7.97 5.12 -31.58
C PRO A 679 -9.19 4.64 -30.79
N HIS A 680 -9.39 3.31 -30.75
CA HIS A 680 -10.48 2.63 -30.07
C HIS A 680 -10.29 2.54 -28.55
N TRP A 681 -9.06 2.67 -28.04
CA TRP A 681 -8.82 2.67 -26.59
C TRP A 681 -9.44 3.91 -25.94
N THR A 682 -10.09 3.69 -24.79
CA THR A 682 -10.57 4.79 -23.95
C THR A 682 -9.42 5.47 -23.23
N GLY A 683 -9.64 6.69 -22.75
CA GLY A 683 -8.67 7.46 -21.97
C GLY A 683 -8.25 6.73 -20.69
N GLU A 684 -9.09 5.86 -20.13
CA GLU A 684 -8.71 5.02 -18.98
C GLU A 684 -7.69 3.94 -19.36
N ILE A 685 -7.90 3.26 -20.50
CA ILE A 685 -6.93 2.27 -21.00
C ILE A 685 -5.61 2.95 -21.33
N ILE A 686 -5.66 4.09 -22.03
CA ILE A 686 -4.47 4.84 -22.42
C ILE A 686 -3.70 5.33 -21.20
N PHE A 687 -4.39 5.89 -20.20
CA PHE A 687 -3.76 6.32 -18.95
C PHE A 687 -3.05 5.14 -18.26
N ASN A 688 -3.72 3.99 -18.12
CA ASN A 688 -3.13 2.84 -17.43
C ASN A 688 -1.98 2.20 -18.22
N GLU A 689 -2.05 2.10 -19.55
CA GLU A 689 -0.94 1.60 -20.38
C GLU A 689 0.25 2.58 -20.38
N ALA A 690 0.01 3.89 -20.51
CA ALA A 690 1.06 4.90 -20.39
C ALA A 690 1.73 4.87 -19.01
N ARG A 691 0.94 4.81 -17.92
CA ARG A 691 1.43 4.62 -16.55
C ARG A 691 2.27 3.35 -16.40
N LYS A 692 1.80 2.24 -16.96
CA LYS A 692 2.49 0.95 -16.92
C LYS A 692 3.83 0.99 -17.66
N ILE A 693 3.89 1.61 -18.83
CA ILE A 693 5.14 1.80 -19.59
C ILE A 693 6.10 2.68 -18.80
N VAL A 694 5.67 3.85 -18.32
CA VAL A 694 6.50 4.76 -17.54
C VAL A 694 7.07 4.09 -16.28
N GLY A 695 6.24 3.34 -15.53
CA GLY A 695 6.71 2.57 -14.39
C GLY A 695 7.78 1.54 -14.77
N ALA A 696 7.63 0.88 -15.92
CA ALA A 696 8.62 -0.04 -16.46
C ALA A 696 9.92 0.65 -16.89
N GLU A 697 9.85 1.85 -17.45
CA GLU A 697 11.03 2.67 -17.76
C GLU A 697 11.79 3.03 -16.48
N MET A 698 11.08 3.48 -15.43
CA MET A 698 11.68 3.82 -14.14
C MET A 698 12.33 2.60 -13.47
N GLN A 699 11.67 1.44 -13.53
CA GLN A 699 12.23 0.17 -13.05
C GLN A 699 13.50 -0.20 -13.82
N HIS A 700 13.46 -0.14 -15.15
CA HIS A 700 14.61 -0.46 -15.99
C HIS A 700 15.78 0.50 -15.72
N ILE A 701 15.54 1.82 -15.77
CA ILE A 701 16.56 2.85 -15.50
C ILE A 701 17.16 2.66 -14.10
N THR A 702 16.33 2.41 -13.08
CA THR A 702 16.80 2.21 -11.70
C THR A 702 17.73 1.01 -11.59
N TYR A 703 17.31 -0.16 -12.07
CA TYR A 703 18.09 -1.39 -11.86
C TYR A 703 19.23 -1.56 -12.84
N LYS A 704 19.11 -1.01 -14.06
CA LYS A 704 20.10 -1.19 -15.12
C LYS A 704 21.13 -0.07 -15.17
N HIS A 705 20.74 1.17 -14.88
CA HIS A 705 21.60 2.35 -15.04
C HIS A 705 21.99 2.99 -13.70
N TRP A 706 21.07 3.16 -12.76
CA TRP A 706 21.36 3.86 -11.51
C TRP A 706 22.00 2.97 -10.42
N LEU A 707 21.40 1.82 -10.10
CA LEU A 707 21.88 0.91 -9.04
C LEU A 707 23.35 0.47 -9.20
N PRO A 708 23.89 0.23 -10.42
CA PRO A 708 25.30 -0.10 -10.59
C PRO A 708 26.26 0.95 -10.01
N HIS A 709 25.92 2.24 -10.11
CA HIS A 709 26.70 3.33 -9.53
C HIS A 709 26.62 3.35 -8.00
N ILE A 710 25.52 2.87 -7.43
CA ILE A 710 25.31 2.85 -5.98
C ILE A 710 25.95 1.62 -5.33
N LEU A 711 25.72 0.43 -5.88
CA LEU A 711 26.11 -0.85 -5.29
C LEU A 711 27.49 -1.34 -5.76
N GLY A 712 27.97 -0.82 -6.90
CA GLY A 712 29.14 -1.32 -7.60
C GLY A 712 28.94 -2.73 -8.16
N LYS A 713 29.91 -3.19 -8.96
CA LYS A 713 29.86 -4.49 -9.66
C LYS A 713 29.53 -5.66 -8.72
N LYS A 714 30.27 -5.79 -7.61
CA LYS A 714 30.06 -6.87 -6.63
C LYS A 714 28.72 -6.78 -5.91
N GLY A 715 28.18 -5.58 -5.74
CA GLY A 715 26.84 -5.39 -5.17
C GLY A 715 25.76 -5.86 -6.14
N MET A 716 25.90 -5.53 -7.43
CA MET A 716 25.00 -6.02 -8.48
C MET A 716 25.07 -7.54 -8.65
N GLU A 717 26.24 -8.15 -8.51
CA GLU A 717 26.39 -9.62 -8.50
C GLU A 717 25.60 -10.26 -7.34
N ARG A 718 25.59 -9.63 -6.17
CA ARG A 718 24.84 -10.08 -4.97
C ARG A 718 23.33 -9.81 -5.05
N LEU A 719 22.89 -8.86 -5.86
CA LEU A 719 21.46 -8.64 -6.14
C LEU A 719 20.88 -9.81 -6.97
N GLU A 720 21.76 -10.57 -7.62
CA GLU A 720 21.46 -11.72 -8.47
C GLU A 720 20.60 -11.35 -9.69
N LYS A 721 20.51 -12.29 -10.64
CA LYS A 721 19.60 -12.15 -11.77
C LYS A 721 18.15 -12.34 -11.29
N TYR A 722 17.21 -11.73 -11.98
CA TYR A 722 15.79 -11.94 -11.72
C TYR A 722 15.36 -13.34 -12.15
N GLU A 723 14.69 -14.07 -11.26
CA GLU A 723 14.23 -15.45 -11.49
C GLU A 723 12.71 -15.58 -11.65
N GLY A 724 11.97 -14.49 -11.44
CA GLY A 724 10.50 -14.47 -11.49
C GLY A 724 9.88 -13.87 -10.23
N TYR A 725 8.58 -13.61 -10.29
CA TYR A 725 7.80 -13.13 -9.15
C TYR A 725 7.63 -14.26 -8.12
N ASN A 726 7.84 -13.93 -6.85
CA ASN A 726 7.65 -14.83 -5.72
C ASN A 726 6.61 -14.26 -4.73
N PRO A 727 5.40 -14.87 -4.63
CA PRO A 727 4.34 -14.38 -3.75
C PRO A 727 4.64 -14.53 -2.25
N ASN A 728 5.70 -15.23 -1.86
CA ASN A 728 6.10 -15.38 -0.46
C ASN A 728 7.07 -14.27 0.01
N ILE A 729 7.42 -13.34 -0.86
CA ILE A 729 8.29 -12.21 -0.54
C ILE A 729 7.43 -10.97 -0.28
N ASP A 730 7.58 -10.39 0.90
CA ASP A 730 7.02 -9.08 1.24
C ASP A 730 7.88 -7.96 0.63
N PRO A 731 7.38 -7.22 -0.37
CA PRO A 731 8.09 -6.11 -1.01
C PRO A 731 8.12 -4.84 -0.13
N GLY A 732 7.39 -4.81 0.99
CA GLY A 732 7.26 -3.65 1.87
C GLY A 732 8.60 -2.98 2.21
N ILE A 733 8.58 -1.64 2.23
CA ILE A 733 9.76 -0.84 2.60
C ILE A 733 10.11 -1.11 4.06
N SER A 734 11.38 -1.46 4.30
CA SER A 734 11.89 -1.59 5.66
C SER A 734 12.16 -0.22 6.27
N ASN A 735 11.88 -0.11 7.57
CA ASN A 735 12.06 1.13 8.32
C ASN A 735 13.54 1.58 8.26
N GLU A 736 14.47 0.63 8.33
CA GLU A 736 15.90 0.83 8.21
C GLU A 736 16.34 1.39 6.85
N PHE A 737 15.70 0.95 5.78
CA PHE A 737 15.95 1.47 4.44
C PHE A 737 15.51 2.94 4.32
N ALA A 738 14.24 3.21 4.65
CA ALA A 738 13.59 4.51 4.54
C ALA A 738 14.23 5.60 5.44
N THR A 739 14.62 5.23 6.64
CA THR A 739 15.11 6.19 7.65
C THR A 739 16.63 6.34 7.69
N ALA A 740 17.37 5.36 7.14
CA ALA A 740 18.82 5.35 7.23
C ALA A 740 19.48 5.05 5.89
N ALA A 741 19.29 3.85 5.33
CA ALA A 741 20.13 3.38 4.23
C ALA A 741 19.97 4.22 2.95
N LEU A 742 18.74 4.52 2.51
CA LEU A 742 18.51 5.30 1.28
C LEU A 742 18.86 6.79 1.44
N ARG A 743 18.90 7.28 2.69
CA ARG A 743 19.32 8.64 3.05
C ARG A 743 20.83 8.89 2.92
N PHE A 744 21.60 7.91 2.42
CA PHE A 744 22.99 8.15 2.02
C PHE A 744 23.07 9.23 0.93
N GLY A 745 22.02 9.39 0.11
CA GLY A 745 21.95 10.40 -0.95
C GLY A 745 22.18 11.83 -0.45
N HIS A 746 21.88 12.13 0.82
CA HIS A 746 22.18 13.43 1.43
C HIS A 746 23.66 13.81 1.38
N SER A 747 24.57 12.83 1.37
CA SER A 747 26.01 13.06 1.27
C SER A 747 26.49 13.44 -0.14
N LEU A 748 25.64 13.25 -1.15
CA LEU A 748 25.91 13.54 -2.57
C LEU A 748 25.44 14.93 -3.02
N ILE A 749 24.74 15.66 -2.14
CA ILE A 749 24.15 16.96 -2.42
C ILE A 749 25.22 18.06 -2.46
N ASN A 750 25.20 18.86 -3.51
CA ASN A 750 26.05 20.04 -3.67
C ASN A 750 25.43 21.24 -2.94
N PRO A 751 26.24 22.20 -2.47
CA PRO A 751 25.73 23.41 -1.83
C PRO A 751 25.10 24.41 -2.83
N THR A 752 25.39 24.25 -4.13
CA THR A 752 24.82 25.04 -5.22
C THR A 752 24.25 24.13 -6.30
N LEU A 753 23.21 24.61 -6.98
CA LEU A 753 22.61 23.98 -8.16
C LEU A 753 23.10 24.74 -9.40
N ALA A 754 23.77 24.04 -10.29
CA ALA A 754 24.16 24.60 -11.58
C ALA A 754 22.94 24.81 -12.48
N ARG A 755 22.95 25.92 -13.23
CA ARG A 755 21.92 26.25 -14.21
C ARG A 755 22.61 26.61 -15.52
N LEU A 756 22.38 25.80 -16.55
CA LEU A 756 23.14 25.87 -17.79
C LEU A 756 22.25 26.12 -19.01
N ASP A 757 22.72 26.94 -19.95
CA ASP A 757 22.06 27.21 -21.21
C ASP A 757 22.18 26.04 -22.20
N TYR A 758 21.67 26.24 -23.43
CA TYR A 758 21.71 25.20 -24.47
C TYR A 758 23.13 24.80 -24.91
N ASN A 759 24.13 25.64 -24.68
CA ASN A 759 25.55 25.40 -24.95
C ASN A 759 26.30 24.86 -23.71
N TYR A 760 25.60 24.53 -22.63
CA TYR A 760 26.17 24.11 -21.35
C TYR A 760 27.03 25.18 -20.65
N ASN A 761 26.80 26.46 -20.94
CA ASN A 761 27.37 27.59 -20.20
C ASN A 761 26.42 28.04 -19.10
N SER A 762 26.92 28.71 -18.04
CA SER A 762 26.05 29.27 -17.00
C SER A 762 25.07 30.29 -17.59
N ILE A 763 23.80 30.21 -17.20
CA ILE A 763 22.80 31.23 -17.53
C ILE A 763 23.11 32.57 -16.81
N PRO A 764 22.60 33.73 -17.28
CA PRO A 764 22.86 35.04 -16.68
C PRO A 764 22.57 35.14 -15.18
N GLU A 765 21.56 34.41 -14.71
CA GLU A 765 21.15 34.34 -13.29
C GLU A 765 22.17 33.58 -12.41
N GLY A 766 23.13 32.86 -13.02
CA GLY A 766 24.21 32.14 -12.35
C GLY A 766 23.77 30.86 -11.63
N GLU A 767 24.64 30.32 -10.79
CA GLU A 767 24.30 29.16 -9.94
C GLU A 767 23.33 29.54 -8.82
N LEU A 768 22.52 28.58 -8.38
CA LEU A 768 21.52 28.79 -7.34
C LEU A 768 21.97 28.11 -6.02
N PRO A 769 22.27 28.87 -4.95
CA PRO A 769 22.52 28.29 -3.63
C PRO A 769 21.33 27.44 -3.16
N LEU A 770 21.60 26.26 -2.61
CA LEU A 770 20.56 25.29 -2.23
C LEU A 770 19.55 25.87 -1.24
N GLY A 771 20.00 26.64 -0.23
CA GLY A 771 19.12 27.34 0.71
C GLY A 771 18.12 28.29 0.06
N LYS A 772 18.39 28.80 -1.16
CA LYS A 772 17.49 29.66 -1.96
C LYS A 772 16.62 28.88 -2.95
N ALA A 773 16.97 27.62 -3.22
CA ALA A 773 16.25 26.70 -4.10
C ALA A 773 15.04 26.04 -3.43
N PHE A 774 15.04 25.94 -2.09
CA PHE A 774 13.93 25.32 -1.38
C PHE A 774 12.62 26.10 -1.52
N PHE A 775 11.56 25.42 -1.96
CA PHE A 775 10.21 25.95 -2.14
C PHE A 775 10.16 27.24 -2.97
N ALA A 776 10.91 27.28 -4.07
CA ALA A 776 11.01 28.44 -4.95
C ALA A 776 10.55 28.12 -6.38
N PRO A 777 9.30 27.63 -6.59
CA PRO A 777 8.84 27.19 -7.92
C PRO A 777 8.89 28.30 -8.97
N TRP A 778 8.75 29.56 -8.55
CA TRP A 778 8.88 30.72 -9.43
C TRP A 778 10.22 30.78 -10.17
N ARG A 779 11.31 30.22 -9.61
CA ARG A 779 12.60 30.20 -10.30
C ARG A 779 12.59 29.35 -11.57
N ILE A 780 11.74 28.33 -11.64
CA ILE A 780 11.59 27.55 -12.87
C ILE A 780 10.80 28.34 -13.91
N VAL A 781 9.77 29.04 -13.47
CA VAL A 781 8.90 29.84 -14.36
C VAL A 781 9.63 31.06 -14.89
N ASP A 782 10.36 31.76 -14.02
CA ASP A 782 10.91 33.09 -14.30
C ASP A 782 12.42 33.08 -14.59
N GLU A 783 13.18 32.04 -14.18
CA GLU A 783 14.65 31.98 -14.25
C GLU A 783 15.20 30.72 -14.96
N GLY A 784 14.91 30.57 -16.26
CA GLY A 784 15.63 29.63 -17.15
C GLY A 784 14.99 28.24 -17.35
N GLY A 785 13.80 27.97 -16.79
CA GLY A 785 13.05 26.74 -17.06
C GLY A 785 13.63 25.47 -16.43
N ALA A 786 12.98 24.33 -16.70
CA ALA A 786 13.40 23.03 -16.21
C ALA A 786 14.71 22.55 -16.87
N ASP A 787 14.92 22.88 -18.15
CA ASP A 787 16.08 22.47 -18.94
C ASP A 787 17.41 22.97 -18.34
N ALA A 788 17.44 24.19 -17.80
CA ALA A 788 18.67 24.74 -17.24
C ALA A 788 19.17 23.94 -16.04
N LEU A 789 18.24 23.50 -15.18
CA LEU A 789 18.52 22.64 -14.04
C LEU A 789 18.86 21.22 -14.50
N MET A 790 18.16 20.67 -15.50
CA MET A 790 18.47 19.35 -16.06
C MET A 790 19.91 19.28 -16.58
N ARG A 791 20.32 20.25 -17.41
CA ARG A 791 21.70 20.33 -17.92
C ARG A 791 22.70 20.47 -16.78
N GLY A 792 22.40 21.30 -15.79
CA GLY A 792 23.20 21.43 -14.58
C GLY A 792 23.45 20.08 -13.91
N MET A 793 22.41 19.27 -13.74
CA MET A 793 22.52 17.99 -13.05
C MET A 793 23.29 16.92 -13.82
N ILE A 794 23.17 16.88 -15.15
CA ILE A 794 23.87 15.88 -15.97
C ILE A 794 25.31 16.30 -16.34
N ALA A 795 25.64 17.59 -16.25
CA ALA A 795 26.96 18.10 -16.65
C ALA A 795 27.88 18.43 -15.47
N THR A 796 27.35 18.49 -14.24
CA THR A 796 28.15 18.76 -13.04
C THR A 796 28.35 17.50 -12.19
N PRO A 797 29.50 17.37 -11.49
CA PRO A 797 29.74 16.28 -10.56
C PRO A 797 28.76 16.30 -9.38
N ALA A 798 28.46 15.11 -8.85
CA ALA A 798 27.89 15.02 -7.50
C ALA A 798 28.95 15.37 -6.44
N LYS A 799 28.52 15.74 -5.23
CA LYS A 799 29.44 15.80 -4.10
C LYS A 799 29.92 14.38 -3.76
N LYS A 800 31.21 14.20 -3.48
CA LYS A 800 31.76 12.92 -3.04
C LYS A 800 31.37 12.64 -1.58
N LYS A 801 30.92 11.43 -1.26
CA LYS A 801 30.72 10.97 0.12
C LYS A 801 32.05 10.49 0.68
N MET A 802 32.51 11.11 1.77
CA MET A 802 33.71 10.70 2.51
C MET A 802 33.45 10.72 4.01
N PRO A 803 34.04 9.82 4.82
CA PRO A 803 33.83 9.76 6.28
C PRO A 803 34.05 11.10 7.00
N GLN A 804 34.99 11.91 6.54
CA GLN A 804 35.36 13.21 7.10
C GLN A 804 34.65 14.40 6.44
N GLU A 805 33.89 14.17 5.36
CA GLU A 805 33.33 15.22 4.50
C GLU A 805 31.93 14.81 4.03
N ASN A 806 30.98 14.68 4.97
CA ASN A 806 29.66 14.08 4.69
C ASN A 806 28.60 15.07 4.18
N LEU A 807 28.01 15.89 5.04
CA LEU A 807 26.93 16.82 4.65
C LEU A 807 27.43 18.25 4.68
N ASN A 808 27.16 18.98 3.60
CA ASN A 808 27.54 20.39 3.46
C ASN A 808 26.69 21.29 4.38
N MET A 809 27.18 22.51 4.62
CA MET A 809 26.53 23.47 5.52
C MET A 809 25.14 23.93 5.08
N GLU A 810 24.77 23.86 3.79
CA GLU A 810 23.40 24.17 3.36
C GLU A 810 22.38 23.22 3.98
N LEU A 811 22.80 21.99 4.31
CA LEU A 811 21.96 20.94 4.90
C LEU A 811 22.06 20.85 6.43
N THR A 812 23.22 21.15 7.02
CA THR A 812 23.41 21.02 8.48
C THR A 812 23.22 22.32 9.23
N GLU A 813 23.41 23.46 8.57
CA GLU A 813 23.33 24.79 9.21
C GLU A 813 22.24 25.66 8.62
N ARG A 814 21.89 25.45 7.35
CA ARG A 814 20.96 26.33 6.62
C ARG A 814 19.71 25.63 6.09
N LEU A 815 19.43 24.40 6.55
CA LEU A 815 18.29 23.65 6.06
C LEU A 815 17.01 24.42 6.37
N PHE A 816 16.32 24.79 5.29
CA PHE A 816 15.11 25.58 5.36
C PHE A 816 15.28 26.84 6.22
N THR A 817 16.39 27.59 6.08
CA THR A 817 16.68 28.84 6.81
C THR A 817 15.53 29.83 6.80
N SER A 818 14.84 29.93 5.67
CA SER A 818 13.70 30.83 5.55
C SER A 818 12.53 30.36 6.41
N PHE A 819 12.44 29.05 6.72
CA PHE A 819 11.28 28.30 7.25
C PHE A 819 11.26 28.00 8.74
N HIS A 820 12.32 28.26 9.50
CA HIS A 820 12.31 28.04 10.94
C HIS A 820 12.91 29.23 11.69
N ALA A 821 12.44 29.46 12.92
CA ALA A 821 13.03 30.44 13.83
C ALA A 821 14.51 30.09 14.14
N VAL A 822 14.86 28.81 14.04
CA VAL A 822 16.21 28.27 14.02
C VAL A 822 16.29 27.30 12.86
N SER A 823 17.18 27.51 11.91
CA SER A 823 17.36 26.63 10.75
C SER A 823 17.54 25.17 11.20
N LEU A 824 16.95 24.24 10.46
CA LEU A 824 17.07 22.83 10.79
C LEU A 824 18.47 22.31 10.44
N ASP A 825 18.76 21.11 10.92
CA ASP A 825 19.98 20.37 10.64
C ASP A 825 19.57 18.97 10.18
N LEU A 826 19.78 18.67 8.89
CA LEU A 826 19.33 17.42 8.27
C LEU A 826 20.03 16.20 8.88
N ALA A 827 21.31 16.32 9.23
CA ALA A 827 22.04 15.24 9.88
C ALA A 827 21.47 14.97 11.27
N SER A 828 21.22 16.02 12.05
CA SER A 828 20.56 15.91 13.36
C SER A 828 19.19 15.25 13.24
N MET A 829 18.41 15.64 12.22
CA MET A 829 17.09 15.06 11.97
C MET A 829 17.15 13.58 11.61
N ASN A 830 18.12 13.13 10.81
CA ASN A 830 18.26 11.70 10.47
C ASN A 830 18.57 10.87 11.71
N ILE A 831 19.49 11.33 12.56
CA ILE A 831 19.84 10.68 13.82
C ILE A 831 18.62 10.62 14.75
N GLN A 832 17.96 11.75 14.95
CA GLN A 832 16.78 11.84 15.81
C GLN A 832 15.62 11.00 15.29
N ARG A 833 15.46 10.89 13.96
CA ARG A 833 14.43 10.06 13.31
C ARG A 833 14.72 8.57 13.48
N SER A 834 15.97 8.11 13.36
CA SER A 834 16.32 6.71 13.67
C SER A 834 15.97 6.35 15.11
N ARG A 835 16.23 7.24 16.07
CA ARG A 835 15.86 7.07 17.49
C ARG A 835 14.34 7.08 17.70
N ASP A 836 13.62 7.99 17.05
CA ASP A 836 12.15 8.09 17.09
C ASP A 836 11.47 6.81 16.56
N HIS A 837 12.02 6.24 15.48
CA HIS A 837 11.54 5.01 14.88
C HIS A 837 12.01 3.73 15.60
N GLY A 838 12.72 3.88 16.72
CA GLY A 838 13.20 2.77 17.52
C GLY A 838 14.15 1.84 16.78
N ILE A 839 15.03 2.37 15.93
CA ILE A 839 15.92 1.54 15.12
C ILE A 839 17.13 1.10 15.96
N PRO A 840 17.44 -0.22 16.01
CA PRO A 840 18.64 -0.73 16.66
C PRO A 840 19.93 -0.02 16.24
N PHE A 841 20.93 -0.09 17.12
CA PHE A 841 22.23 0.53 16.88
C PHE A 841 23.00 -0.20 15.77
N TYR A 842 23.97 0.51 15.20
CA TYR A 842 24.81 0.12 14.07
C TYR A 842 25.39 -1.31 14.17
N ASN A 843 25.89 -1.74 15.33
CA ASN A 843 26.45 -3.08 15.50
C ASN A 843 25.44 -4.22 15.30
N GLU A 844 24.15 -4.00 15.61
CA GLU A 844 23.12 -5.02 15.40
C GLU A 844 22.95 -5.33 13.91
N TYR A 845 22.99 -4.29 13.08
CA TYR A 845 22.91 -4.44 11.63
C TYR A 845 24.22 -4.91 10.99
N ARG A 846 25.37 -4.60 11.60
CA ARG A 846 26.64 -5.23 11.21
C ARG A 846 26.54 -6.75 11.34
N LYS A 847 26.03 -7.27 12.46
CA LYS A 847 25.81 -8.71 12.66
C LYS A 847 24.84 -9.28 11.62
N TYR A 848 23.71 -8.60 11.39
CA TYR A 848 22.75 -8.99 10.35
C TYR A 848 23.41 -9.10 8.97
N CYS A 849 24.28 -8.17 8.62
CA CYS A 849 25.01 -8.13 7.35
C CYS A 849 26.30 -8.96 7.32
N ASN A 850 26.52 -9.84 8.33
CA ASN A 850 27.71 -10.67 8.47
C ASN A 850 29.02 -9.87 8.48
N LEU A 851 28.99 -8.70 9.11
CA LEU A 851 30.16 -7.86 9.43
C LEU A 851 30.56 -8.10 10.89
N THR A 852 31.79 -7.71 11.25
CA THR A 852 32.34 -7.91 12.60
C THR A 852 31.52 -7.17 13.66
N ASP A 853 31.12 -7.86 14.73
CA ASP A 853 30.54 -7.28 15.95
C ASP A 853 31.63 -6.53 16.73
N ALA A 854 31.73 -5.22 16.52
CA ALA A 854 32.80 -4.40 17.05
C ALA A 854 32.70 -4.22 18.57
N LYS A 855 33.75 -4.59 19.30
CA LYS A 855 33.86 -4.40 20.76
C LYS A 855 34.65 -3.14 21.10
N THR A 856 35.57 -2.77 20.22
CA THR A 856 36.37 -1.53 20.28
C THR A 856 36.17 -0.73 18.99
N PHE A 857 36.52 0.55 19.00
CA PHE A 857 36.45 1.36 17.78
C PHE A 857 37.47 0.88 16.73
N ASP A 858 38.60 0.29 17.13
CA ASP A 858 39.58 -0.27 16.19
C ASP A 858 39.06 -1.48 15.40
N ASP A 859 38.06 -2.20 15.93
CA ASP A 859 37.38 -3.28 15.17
C ASP A 859 36.65 -2.73 13.93
N LEU A 860 36.41 -1.42 13.86
CA LEU A 860 35.81 -0.73 12.72
C LEU A 860 36.83 -0.30 11.66
N SER A 861 38.13 -0.53 11.88
CA SER A 861 39.22 -0.03 11.01
C SER A 861 39.15 -0.47 9.54
N LYS A 862 38.41 -1.55 9.24
CA LYS A 862 38.17 -2.01 7.87
C LYS A 862 37.12 -1.19 7.15
N GLU A 863 36.04 -0.83 7.85
CA GLU A 863 34.90 -0.12 7.27
C GLU A 863 35.00 1.39 7.45
N ILE A 864 35.67 1.87 8.51
CA ILE A 864 35.95 3.29 8.78
C ILE A 864 37.47 3.40 8.96
N ARG A 865 38.21 3.68 7.89
CA ARG A 865 39.67 3.59 7.85
C ARG A 865 40.38 4.74 8.54
N ASP A 866 39.77 5.93 8.55
CA ASP A 866 40.36 7.11 9.19
C ASP A 866 40.32 6.98 10.74
N PRO A 867 41.48 6.88 11.41
CA PRO A 867 41.54 6.80 12.87
C PRO A 867 40.93 8.03 13.56
N VAL A 868 41.03 9.23 12.97
CA VAL A 868 40.48 10.45 13.57
C VAL A 868 38.95 10.40 13.65
N VAL A 869 38.30 9.81 12.64
CA VAL A 869 36.85 9.59 12.65
C VAL A 869 36.47 8.59 13.73
N ARG A 870 37.25 7.51 13.90
CA ARG A 870 37.03 6.51 14.95
C ARG A 870 37.23 7.08 16.35
N ASP A 871 38.25 7.91 16.56
CA ASP A 871 38.51 8.57 17.84
C ASP A 871 37.36 9.53 18.22
N LYS A 872 36.84 10.30 17.26
CA LYS A 872 35.67 11.16 17.47
C LYS A 872 34.40 10.35 17.79
N LEU A 873 34.20 9.22 17.10
CA LEU A 873 33.11 8.29 17.43
C LEU A 873 33.25 7.77 18.85
N GLN A 874 34.46 7.42 19.28
CA GLN A 874 34.75 6.99 20.65
C GLN A 874 34.43 8.08 21.68
N GLN A 875 34.84 9.32 21.41
CA GLN A 875 34.57 10.45 22.29
C GLN A 875 33.07 10.73 22.44
N LEU A 876 32.29 10.57 21.37
CA LEU A 876 30.86 10.88 21.35
C LEU A 876 29.98 9.76 21.90
N TYR A 877 30.25 8.51 21.51
CA TYR A 877 29.36 7.36 21.81
C TYR A 877 29.88 6.46 22.94
N GLY A 878 31.18 6.53 23.26
CA GLY A 878 31.85 5.73 24.29
C GLY A 878 32.01 4.24 23.97
N HIS A 879 31.07 3.64 23.23
CA HIS A 879 31.08 2.23 22.83
C HIS A 879 30.53 2.06 21.41
N PRO A 880 31.12 1.20 20.53
CA PRO A 880 30.66 1.03 19.15
C PRO A 880 29.20 0.58 19.04
N GLY A 881 28.74 -0.22 20.01
CA GLY A 881 27.35 -0.67 20.10
C GLY A 881 26.31 0.42 20.40
N ASN A 882 26.72 1.68 20.60
CA ASN A 882 25.82 2.82 20.80
C ASN A 882 25.63 3.67 19.53
N ILE A 883 26.40 3.42 18.47
CA ILE A 883 26.38 4.25 17.27
C ILE A 883 25.01 4.14 16.59
N ASP A 884 24.35 5.27 16.32
CA ASP A 884 23.11 5.30 15.55
C ASP A 884 23.36 4.74 14.14
N ILE A 885 22.47 3.89 13.62
CA ILE A 885 22.68 3.19 12.34
C ILE A 885 23.04 4.14 11.18
N TRP A 886 22.37 5.31 11.09
CA TRP A 886 22.64 6.27 10.03
C TRP A 886 24.04 6.85 10.12
N VAL A 887 24.51 7.14 11.34
CA VAL A 887 25.86 7.65 11.61
C VAL A 887 26.91 6.61 11.25
N GLY A 888 26.72 5.37 11.70
CA GLY A 888 27.65 4.30 11.37
C GLY A 888 27.73 4.08 9.85
N GLY A 889 26.60 3.87 9.19
CA GLY A 889 26.57 3.61 7.75
C GLY A 889 27.05 4.77 6.87
N ILE A 890 26.79 6.03 7.26
CA ILE A 890 27.29 7.19 6.51
C ILE A 890 28.79 7.39 6.71
N LEU A 891 29.37 7.00 7.86
CA LEU A 891 30.80 7.12 8.13
C LEU A 891 31.64 5.98 7.56
N GLU A 892 31.05 4.89 7.09
CA GLU A 892 31.79 3.85 6.38
C GLU A 892 32.39 4.38 5.08
N ASP A 893 33.64 4.02 4.81
CA ASP A 893 34.30 4.27 3.53
C ASP A 893 33.50 3.64 2.38
N GLN A 894 33.44 4.35 1.26
CA GLN A 894 32.83 3.81 0.04
C GLN A 894 33.60 2.57 -0.42
N ILE A 895 32.85 1.57 -0.88
CA ILE A 895 33.44 0.44 -1.58
C ILE A 895 33.77 0.86 -3.01
N GLU A 896 34.86 0.34 -3.56
CA GLU A 896 35.26 0.60 -4.94
C GLU A 896 34.10 0.38 -5.93
N GLY A 897 33.85 1.39 -6.77
CA GLY A 897 32.75 1.42 -7.75
C GLY A 897 31.35 1.57 -7.16
N ALA A 898 31.20 1.64 -5.84
CA ALA A 898 29.94 1.89 -5.13
C ALA A 898 29.93 3.33 -4.57
N ARG A 899 28.78 3.77 -4.04
CA ARG A 899 28.65 5.06 -3.34
C ARG A 899 28.30 4.94 -1.86
N VAL A 900 28.27 3.70 -1.36
CA VAL A 900 27.96 3.35 0.02
C VAL A 900 29.01 2.40 0.60
N GLY A 901 29.06 2.35 1.93
CA GLY A 901 29.86 1.38 2.67
C GLY A 901 29.22 -0.01 2.75
N PRO A 902 29.92 -1.00 3.34
CA PRO A 902 29.45 -2.38 3.44
C PRO A 902 28.07 -2.58 4.06
N LEU A 903 27.73 -1.84 5.11
CA LEU A 903 26.45 -1.97 5.79
C LEU A 903 25.31 -1.49 4.90
N PHE A 904 25.36 -0.24 4.44
CA PHE A 904 24.30 0.30 3.59
C PHE A 904 24.18 -0.46 2.27
N ARG A 905 25.29 -0.94 1.69
CA ARG A 905 25.21 -1.81 0.51
C ARG A 905 24.40 -3.08 0.79
N CYS A 906 24.60 -3.71 1.93
CA CYS A 906 23.84 -4.90 2.34
C CYS A 906 22.34 -4.60 2.48
N LEU A 907 21.97 -3.52 3.17
CA LEU A 907 20.57 -3.15 3.39
C LEU A 907 19.86 -2.72 2.09
N LEU A 908 20.57 -2.00 1.22
CA LEU A 908 20.05 -1.62 -0.10
C LEU A 908 19.81 -2.87 -0.97
N ILE A 909 20.75 -3.83 -0.98
CA ILE A 909 20.56 -5.09 -1.74
C ILE A 909 19.34 -5.86 -1.23
N ASP A 910 19.15 -6.00 0.09
CA ASP A 910 17.95 -6.64 0.66
C ASP A 910 16.67 -5.98 0.15
N GLN A 911 16.56 -4.65 0.30
CA GLN A 911 15.35 -3.94 -0.07
C GLN A 911 15.07 -4.03 -1.57
N PHE A 912 16.05 -3.71 -2.43
CA PHE A 912 15.87 -3.76 -3.89
C PHE A 912 15.59 -5.18 -4.37
N LYS A 913 16.20 -6.22 -3.77
CA LYS A 913 15.86 -7.61 -4.12
C LYS A 913 14.41 -7.93 -3.82
N ARG A 914 13.91 -7.59 -2.61
CA ARG A 914 12.52 -7.86 -2.21
C ARG A 914 11.51 -7.07 -3.04
N MET A 915 11.79 -5.79 -3.31
CA MET A 915 10.91 -4.97 -4.16
C MET A 915 10.84 -5.51 -5.59
N ARG A 916 11.92 -6.07 -6.13
CA ARG A 916 11.92 -6.70 -7.46
C ARG A 916 11.21 -8.05 -7.45
N ASP A 917 11.59 -8.93 -6.53
CA ASP A 917 11.19 -10.33 -6.55
C ASP A 917 9.76 -10.51 -5.98
N GLY A 918 9.30 -9.61 -5.11
CA GLY A 918 7.94 -9.57 -4.53
C GLY A 918 6.94 -8.70 -5.30
N ASP A 919 7.31 -8.18 -6.47
CA ASP A 919 6.44 -7.34 -7.30
C ASP A 919 5.86 -8.12 -8.49
N ARG A 920 4.57 -8.44 -8.43
CA ARG A 920 3.86 -9.19 -9.49
C ARG A 920 3.83 -8.45 -10.83
N PHE A 921 4.01 -7.14 -10.81
CA PHE A 921 3.99 -6.29 -11.98
C PHE A 921 5.40 -5.79 -12.37
N TRP A 922 6.44 -6.44 -11.85
CA TRP A 922 7.82 -6.21 -12.30
C TRP A 922 7.92 -6.34 -13.82
N TYR A 923 8.62 -5.40 -14.46
CA TYR A 923 8.57 -5.26 -15.92
C TYR A 923 9.13 -6.48 -16.69
N GLU A 924 10.04 -7.26 -16.09
CA GLU A 924 10.57 -8.49 -16.71
C GLU A 924 9.72 -9.74 -16.40
N TYR A 925 8.66 -9.63 -15.59
CA TYR A 925 7.77 -10.76 -15.33
C TYR A 925 6.96 -11.07 -16.59
N SER A 926 6.88 -12.35 -16.95
CA SER A 926 6.39 -12.80 -18.26
C SER A 926 4.93 -12.45 -18.54
N SER A 927 4.12 -12.20 -17.51
CA SER A 927 2.73 -11.75 -17.66
C SER A 927 2.59 -10.22 -17.77
N THR A 928 3.64 -9.44 -17.51
CA THR A 928 3.55 -7.97 -17.49
C THR A 928 3.52 -7.38 -18.89
N PHE A 929 4.46 -7.81 -19.76
CA PHE A 929 4.59 -7.32 -21.13
C PHE A 929 4.82 -8.48 -22.11
N LYS A 930 4.37 -8.30 -23.36
CA LYS A 930 4.73 -9.22 -24.46
C LYS A 930 6.27 -9.19 -24.68
N PRO A 931 6.91 -10.28 -25.13
CA PRO A 931 8.36 -10.29 -25.37
C PRO A 931 8.86 -9.17 -26.30
N SER A 932 8.07 -8.81 -27.31
CA SER A 932 8.37 -7.69 -28.22
C SER A 932 8.32 -6.34 -27.50
N GLN A 933 7.30 -6.11 -26.68
CA GLN A 933 7.16 -4.91 -25.83
C GLN A 933 8.31 -4.81 -24.82
N LEU A 934 8.66 -5.91 -24.15
CA LEU A 934 9.79 -5.96 -23.21
C LEU A 934 11.12 -5.61 -23.88
N THR A 935 11.30 -6.03 -25.13
CA THR A 935 12.49 -5.66 -25.92
C THR A 935 12.58 -4.16 -26.15
N GLN A 936 11.45 -3.47 -26.34
CA GLN A 936 11.42 -2.02 -26.48
C GLN A 936 11.67 -1.31 -25.13
N ILE A 937 11.05 -1.77 -24.03
CA ILE A 937 11.27 -1.19 -22.69
C ILE A 937 12.73 -1.26 -22.28
N LYS A 938 13.44 -2.34 -22.64
CA LYS A 938 14.88 -2.49 -22.35
C LYS A 938 15.79 -1.53 -23.15
N GLN A 939 15.22 -0.70 -24.03
CA GLN A 939 15.94 0.39 -24.70
C GLN A 939 15.85 1.71 -23.93
N SER A 940 14.96 1.82 -22.94
CA SER A 940 14.75 3.05 -22.20
C SER A 940 16.01 3.50 -21.47
N SER A 941 16.28 4.80 -21.56
CA SER A 941 17.34 5.45 -20.81
C SER A 941 16.87 6.81 -20.34
N LEU A 942 17.35 7.27 -19.19
CA LEU A 942 17.02 8.61 -18.72
C LEU A 942 17.51 9.68 -19.71
N ALA A 943 18.60 9.42 -20.43
CA ALA A 943 19.04 10.28 -21.53
C ALA A 943 17.97 10.47 -22.60
N LYS A 944 17.33 9.38 -23.04
CA LYS A 944 16.26 9.42 -24.04
C LYS A 944 15.01 10.14 -23.52
N VAL A 945 14.59 9.83 -22.29
CA VAL A 945 13.46 10.53 -21.64
C VAL A 945 13.71 12.03 -21.56
N LEU A 946 14.94 12.46 -21.22
CA LEU A 946 15.30 13.88 -21.20
C LEU A 946 15.32 14.50 -22.61
N CYS A 947 15.81 13.79 -23.62
CA CYS A 947 15.76 14.24 -25.01
C CYS A 947 14.32 14.47 -25.52
N ASP A 948 13.43 13.52 -25.24
CA ASP A 948 12.07 13.55 -25.78
C ASP A 948 11.19 14.59 -25.06
N ASN A 949 11.53 14.94 -23.81
CA ASN A 949 10.70 15.79 -22.95
C ASN A 949 11.33 17.14 -22.54
N GLY A 950 12.61 17.33 -22.80
CA GLY A 950 13.27 18.63 -22.66
C GLY A 950 12.72 19.65 -23.65
N ASP A 951 12.85 20.94 -23.32
CA ASP A 951 12.41 22.05 -24.16
C ASP A 951 13.35 22.24 -25.36
N ASN A 952 14.68 22.13 -25.15
CA ASN A 952 15.70 22.27 -26.20
C ASN A 952 16.93 21.35 -25.97
N ILE A 953 16.76 20.20 -25.31
CA ILE A 953 17.85 19.23 -25.13
C ILE A 953 18.06 18.47 -26.46
N THR A 954 19.06 18.89 -27.25
CA THR A 954 19.39 18.27 -28.55
C THR A 954 20.64 17.38 -28.50
N HIS A 955 21.52 17.63 -27.53
CA HIS A 955 22.76 16.90 -27.33
C HIS A 955 22.92 16.54 -25.85
N ILE A 956 23.23 15.28 -25.57
CA ILE A 956 23.31 14.73 -24.20
C ILE A 956 24.33 13.59 -24.12
N THR A 957 24.73 13.18 -22.92
CA THR A 957 25.47 11.93 -22.72
C THR A 957 24.54 10.72 -22.81
N ARG A 958 25.08 9.57 -23.26
CA ARG A 958 24.31 8.32 -23.31
C ARG A 958 23.93 7.80 -21.92
N ASP A 959 24.87 7.90 -20.98
CA ASP A 959 24.61 7.69 -19.56
C ASP A 959 24.68 9.04 -18.83
N VAL A 960 23.53 9.50 -18.33
CA VAL A 960 23.40 10.77 -17.62
C VAL A 960 23.89 10.69 -16.18
N PHE A 961 24.16 9.49 -15.67
CA PHE A 961 24.68 9.27 -14.32
C PHE A 961 26.21 9.32 -14.27
N THR A 962 26.89 9.12 -15.40
CA THR A 962 28.35 9.13 -15.50
C THR A 962 28.87 10.48 -15.96
N LEU A 963 29.92 10.98 -15.31
CA LEU A 963 30.56 12.23 -15.70
C LEU A 963 31.11 12.15 -17.14
N PRO A 964 30.81 13.14 -17.99
CA PRO A 964 31.25 13.12 -19.39
C PRO A 964 32.77 12.98 -19.58
N ARG A 965 33.59 13.49 -18.64
CA ARG A 965 35.07 13.49 -18.77
C ARG A 965 35.70 12.10 -18.73
N LEU A 966 35.05 11.09 -18.14
CA LEU A 966 35.64 9.76 -17.94
C LEU A 966 35.43 8.78 -19.12
N GLN A 967 34.51 9.06 -20.04
CA GLN A 967 34.20 8.17 -21.16
C GLN A 967 34.67 8.67 -22.53
N ASN A 968 35.23 9.88 -22.62
CA ASN A 968 35.36 10.62 -23.87
C ASN A 968 34.07 10.59 -24.71
N PRO A 969 33.06 11.45 -24.44
CA PRO A 969 32.07 11.74 -25.46
C PRO A 969 31.90 13.25 -25.63
N SER A 970 32.19 13.74 -26.83
CA SER A 970 31.37 14.79 -27.42
C SER A 970 29.91 14.38 -27.25
N LEU A 971 29.12 15.19 -26.54
CA LEU A 971 27.67 15.03 -26.40
C LEU A 971 27.08 14.44 -27.69
N VAL A 972 26.31 13.37 -27.60
CA VAL A 972 25.70 12.75 -28.78
C VAL A 972 24.38 13.43 -29.06
N LYS A 973 23.95 13.41 -30.33
CA LYS A 973 22.64 13.94 -30.67
C LYS A 973 21.54 13.05 -30.11
N CYS A 974 20.43 13.66 -29.71
CA CYS A 974 19.26 12.95 -29.20
C CYS A 974 18.64 11.96 -30.20
N GLU A 975 18.81 12.18 -31.51
CA GLU A 975 18.38 11.26 -32.57
C GLU A 975 19.15 9.93 -32.57
N ASP A 976 20.39 9.93 -32.06
CA ASP A 976 21.28 8.76 -32.00
C ASP A 976 21.09 7.93 -30.71
N ILE A 977 20.15 8.32 -29.86
CA ILE A 977 19.81 7.63 -28.62
C ILE A 977 18.55 6.79 -28.87
N PRO A 978 18.64 5.45 -28.72
CA PRO A 978 17.50 4.59 -28.94
C PRO A 978 16.38 4.91 -27.93
N GLY A 979 15.13 4.74 -28.37
CA GLY A 979 13.95 4.92 -27.54
C GLY A 979 12.91 3.86 -27.85
N ILE A 980 11.87 3.79 -27.01
CA ILE A 980 10.78 2.81 -27.17
C ILE A 980 10.04 3.06 -28.49
N ASP A 981 9.94 2.02 -29.32
CA ASP A 981 8.99 2.00 -30.44
C ASP A 981 7.60 1.57 -29.94
N LEU A 982 6.70 2.54 -29.80
CA LEU A 982 5.34 2.29 -29.29
C LEU A 982 4.45 1.53 -30.27
N ARG A 983 4.85 1.32 -31.54
CA ARG A 983 4.07 0.52 -32.51
C ARG A 983 3.87 -0.93 -32.04
N PHE A 984 4.71 -1.43 -31.13
CA PHE A 984 4.56 -2.76 -30.52
C PHE A 984 3.40 -2.85 -29.50
N TRP A 985 2.70 -1.74 -29.22
CA TRP A 985 1.44 -1.69 -28.45
C TRP A 985 0.20 -1.58 -29.33
N TYR A 986 0.34 -1.62 -30.66
CA TYR A 986 -0.80 -1.61 -31.57
C TYR A 986 -1.71 -2.83 -31.35
N GLU A 987 -3.01 -2.58 -31.20
CA GLU A 987 -4.09 -3.57 -31.16
C GLU A 987 -5.00 -3.36 -32.37
N CYS A 988 -5.22 -4.44 -33.14
CA CYS A 988 -6.01 -4.43 -34.36
C CYS A 988 -7.45 -4.85 -34.07
N GLU A 989 -8.44 -4.03 -34.39
CA GLU A 989 -9.86 -4.35 -34.26
C GLU A 989 -10.38 -5.31 -35.37
N ASP A 990 -9.70 -5.42 -36.52
CA ASP A 990 -10.24 -6.08 -37.74
C ASP A 990 -9.28 -7.07 -38.46
N CYS A 991 -8.33 -7.66 -37.74
CA CYS A 991 -7.32 -8.54 -38.35
C CYS A 991 -7.81 -9.98 -38.64
N GLU A 992 -9.05 -10.34 -38.28
CA GLU A 992 -9.65 -11.63 -38.69
C GLU A 992 -10.33 -11.58 -40.08
N ASN A 993 -10.51 -10.40 -40.69
CA ASN A 993 -11.19 -10.28 -41.99
C ASN A 993 -10.38 -9.57 -43.11
N SER A 994 -9.10 -9.25 -42.88
CA SER A 994 -8.32 -8.43 -43.84
C SER A 994 -6.92 -8.97 -44.19
N LEU A 995 -6.67 -10.28 -44.07
CA LEU A 995 -5.54 -10.91 -44.78
C LEU A 995 -5.89 -11.12 -46.26
N ASN A 996 -5.86 -10.03 -47.02
CA ASN A 996 -5.55 -10.07 -48.43
C ASN A 996 -4.47 -8.98 -48.66
N PRO A 997 -3.20 -9.34 -48.84
CA PRO A 997 -2.15 -8.36 -49.01
C PRO A 997 -2.37 -7.66 -50.35
N ARG A 998 -2.77 -6.38 -50.31
CA ARG A 998 -2.54 -5.47 -51.42
C ARG A 998 -1.18 -4.85 -51.22
N GLU A 999 -0.32 -5.13 -52.19
CA GLU A 999 0.92 -4.46 -52.48
C GLU A 999 0.76 -2.94 -52.34
N ASP A 1000 1.59 -2.31 -51.51
CA ASP A 1000 2.22 -1.07 -51.96
C ASP A 1000 3.64 -0.91 -51.41
N ASN A 1001 4.44 -0.24 -52.24
CA ASN A 1001 5.87 -0.34 -52.38
C ASN A 1001 6.68 0.37 -51.29
N GLY A 1002 7.83 -0.24 -50.95
CA GLY A 1002 9.09 0.49 -50.87
C GLY A 1002 9.71 0.64 -49.49
N HIS A 1003 10.50 -0.35 -49.07
CA HIS A 1003 11.87 -0.16 -48.55
C HIS A 1003 12.54 -1.54 -48.41
N HIS A 1004 13.62 -1.75 -49.17
CA HIS A 1004 14.43 -2.98 -49.15
C HIS A 1004 14.94 -3.29 -47.73
N PHE A 1005 14.35 -4.30 -47.09
CA PHE A 1005 14.99 -5.08 -46.04
C PHE A 1005 15.73 -6.25 -46.70
N ASN A 1006 17.00 -6.42 -46.35
CA ASN A 1006 17.90 -7.41 -46.93
C ASN A 1006 17.61 -8.79 -46.30
N GLU A 1007 16.84 -9.63 -47.00
CA GLU A 1007 16.40 -10.97 -46.54
C GLU A 1007 17.55 -12.00 -46.44
N GLU A 1008 18.67 -11.80 -47.14
CA GLU A 1008 19.77 -12.79 -47.16
C GLU A 1008 20.53 -12.93 -45.82
N ALA A 1009 20.53 -11.91 -44.96
CA ALA A 1009 21.17 -12.00 -43.64
C ALA A 1009 20.28 -12.66 -42.57
N MET A 1010 18.98 -12.81 -42.83
CA MET A 1010 18.05 -13.50 -41.94
C MET A 1010 17.99 -15.00 -42.26
N GLU A 1011 18.11 -15.40 -43.53
CA GLU A 1011 18.10 -16.82 -43.92
C GLU A 1011 19.31 -17.59 -43.35
N GLU A 1012 20.52 -17.03 -43.35
CA GLU A 1012 21.69 -17.70 -42.73
C GLU A 1012 21.57 -17.84 -41.19
N ARG A 1013 20.88 -16.91 -40.52
CA ARG A 1013 20.60 -17.02 -39.07
C ARG A 1013 19.42 -17.94 -38.76
N VAL A 1014 18.46 -18.05 -39.67
CA VAL A 1014 17.30 -18.96 -39.57
C VAL A 1014 17.75 -20.40 -39.79
N GLU A 1015 18.64 -20.71 -40.75
CA GLU A 1015 19.16 -22.08 -40.92
C GLU A 1015 19.99 -22.55 -39.71
N GLY A 1016 20.77 -21.66 -39.09
CA GLY A 1016 21.49 -21.95 -37.85
C GLY A 1016 20.56 -22.16 -36.64
N LEU A 1017 19.45 -21.41 -36.58
CA LEU A 1017 18.42 -21.57 -35.54
C LEU A 1017 17.55 -22.80 -35.79
N GLU A 1018 17.27 -23.18 -37.04
CA GLU A 1018 16.55 -24.40 -37.39
C GLU A 1018 17.35 -25.66 -37.05
N GLY A 1019 18.68 -25.63 -37.22
CA GLY A 1019 19.57 -26.68 -36.74
C GLY A 1019 19.54 -26.84 -35.21
N ILE A 1020 19.59 -25.73 -34.47
CA ILE A 1020 19.52 -25.72 -33.00
C ILE A 1020 18.12 -26.11 -32.50
N VAL A 1021 17.05 -25.68 -33.19
CA VAL A 1021 15.66 -26.06 -32.90
C VAL A 1021 15.45 -27.55 -33.21
N ALA A 1022 16.02 -28.09 -34.28
CA ALA A 1022 15.96 -29.51 -34.59
C ALA A 1022 16.72 -30.36 -33.54
N GLU A 1023 17.86 -29.87 -33.04
CA GLU A 1023 18.65 -30.55 -32.00
C GLU A 1023 18.01 -30.44 -30.61
N LEU A 1024 17.39 -29.30 -30.29
CA LEU A 1024 16.53 -29.12 -29.11
C LEU A 1024 15.27 -29.96 -29.20
N GLN A 1025 14.62 -30.04 -30.36
CA GLN A 1025 13.45 -30.91 -30.57
C GLN A 1025 13.83 -32.39 -30.48
N LYS A 1026 15.03 -32.79 -30.94
CA LYS A 1026 15.56 -34.15 -30.78
C LYS A 1026 15.89 -34.45 -29.32
N THR A 1027 16.40 -33.46 -28.58
CA THR A 1027 16.68 -33.55 -27.14
C THR A 1027 15.38 -33.60 -26.32
N VAL A 1028 14.38 -32.78 -26.65
CA VAL A 1028 13.02 -32.80 -26.08
C VAL A 1028 12.31 -34.10 -26.44
N LYS A 1029 12.50 -34.65 -27.65
CA LYS A 1029 11.94 -35.94 -28.08
C LYS A 1029 12.62 -37.11 -27.36
N ASN A 1030 13.92 -37.02 -27.07
CA ASN A 1030 14.64 -38.00 -26.25
C ASN A 1030 14.30 -37.87 -24.75
N LEU A 1031 14.07 -36.65 -24.23
CA LEU A 1031 13.53 -36.39 -22.90
C LEU A 1031 12.09 -36.89 -22.78
N LYS A 1032 11.22 -36.66 -23.78
CA LYS A 1032 9.86 -37.23 -23.87
C LYS A 1032 9.87 -38.76 -24.02
N ARG A 1033 10.90 -39.35 -24.65
CA ARG A 1033 11.11 -40.81 -24.70
C ARG A 1033 11.60 -41.37 -23.37
N ARG A 1034 12.39 -40.63 -22.60
CA ARG A 1034 12.79 -40.98 -21.22
C ARG A 1034 11.68 -40.69 -20.19
N MET A 1035 10.80 -39.73 -20.46
CA MET A 1035 9.57 -39.44 -19.72
C MET A 1035 8.37 -40.27 -20.19
N LYS A 1036 8.59 -41.34 -20.97
CA LYS A 1036 7.54 -42.30 -21.30
C LYS A 1036 7.30 -43.28 -20.15
N VAL A 1037 7.13 -42.74 -18.95
CA VAL A 1037 6.29 -43.28 -17.88
C VAL A 1037 5.59 -42.05 -17.27
N MET A 1038 4.26 -42.06 -17.38
CA MET A 1038 3.26 -41.08 -16.90
C MET A 1038 2.94 -39.88 -17.81
N SER A 1039 1.90 -40.05 -18.64
CA SER A 1039 0.97 -38.97 -18.98
C SER A 1039 -0.44 -39.52 -19.21
N GLY A 1040 -1.42 -38.90 -18.52
CA GLY A 1040 -2.81 -38.69 -18.96
C GLY A 1040 -3.70 -39.91 -19.15
N ILE A 1041 -4.51 -40.25 -18.13
CA ILE A 1041 -5.73 -41.04 -18.29
C ILE A 1041 -6.88 -40.12 -17.89
N CYS A 1042 -7.79 -39.85 -18.82
CA CYS A 1042 -9.04 -39.13 -18.53
C CYS A 1042 -10.21 -40.11 -18.51
N LYS A 1043 -11.21 -39.76 -17.69
CA LYS A 1043 -12.36 -40.61 -17.37
C LYS A 1043 -13.61 -39.90 -17.88
N ASP A 1044 -14.37 -40.56 -18.74
CA ASP A 1044 -15.63 -39.99 -19.23
C ASP A 1044 -16.72 -40.01 -18.14
N HIS A 1045 -17.86 -39.36 -18.40
CA HIS A 1045 -19.00 -39.25 -17.47
C HIS A 1045 -19.66 -40.60 -17.12
N LYS A 1046 -19.30 -41.71 -17.79
CA LYS A 1046 -19.72 -43.09 -17.47
C LYS A 1046 -18.63 -43.90 -16.78
N GLY A 1047 -17.49 -43.28 -16.49
CA GLY A 1047 -16.43 -43.85 -15.67
C GLY A 1047 -15.47 -44.78 -16.42
N LYS A 1048 -15.50 -44.84 -17.76
CA LYS A 1048 -14.56 -45.63 -18.54
C LYS A 1048 -13.29 -44.82 -18.82
N LEU A 1049 -12.13 -45.44 -18.63
CA LEU A 1049 -10.82 -44.81 -18.83
C LEU A 1049 -10.45 -44.88 -20.31
N ARG A 1050 -10.14 -43.74 -20.94
CA ARG A 1050 -9.65 -43.69 -22.33
C ARG A 1050 -8.37 -42.85 -22.45
N LYS A 1051 -7.59 -43.15 -23.49
CA LYS A 1051 -6.34 -42.45 -23.83
C LYS A 1051 -6.62 -41.36 -24.86
N ASP A 1052 -5.92 -40.24 -24.75
CA ASP A 1052 -6.03 -39.12 -25.69
C ASP A 1052 -5.80 -39.57 -27.14
N GLY A 1053 -6.78 -39.27 -28.02
CA GLY A 1053 -6.72 -39.53 -29.46
C GLY A 1053 -7.94 -40.24 -30.08
N GLU A 1054 -8.92 -40.70 -29.30
CA GLU A 1054 -10.20 -41.16 -29.84
C GLU A 1054 -11.18 -39.97 -29.93
N GLY A 1055 -11.78 -39.75 -31.10
CA GLY A 1055 -12.53 -38.54 -31.44
C GLY A 1055 -13.71 -38.22 -30.52
N TRP A 1056 -13.79 -36.96 -30.11
CA TRP A 1056 -14.86 -36.37 -29.32
C TRP A 1056 -16.06 -35.99 -30.22
N GLN A 1057 -17.30 -36.21 -29.79
CA GLN A 1057 -18.50 -35.62 -30.42
C GLN A 1057 -18.98 -34.40 -29.60
N GLN A 1058 -19.69 -33.50 -30.27
CA GLN A 1058 -19.85 -32.08 -29.94
C GLN A 1058 -20.64 -31.74 -28.66
N ASP A 1059 -21.05 -32.74 -27.88
CA ASP A 1059 -21.83 -32.56 -26.64
C ASP A 1059 -21.02 -32.80 -25.34
N ASP A 1060 -19.69 -32.97 -25.42
CA ASP A 1060 -18.84 -33.35 -24.27
C ASP A 1060 -17.94 -32.22 -23.70
N CYS A 1061 -18.20 -30.94 -23.98
CA CYS A 1061 -17.42 -29.83 -23.38
C CYS A 1061 -18.27 -28.66 -22.87
N THR A 1062 -18.16 -28.37 -21.57
CA THR A 1062 -18.15 -26.99 -21.03
C THR A 1062 -16.93 -26.81 -20.17
#